data_AF-R5P625-F1
#
_entry.id   AF-R5P625-F1
#
_cell.length_a   1.000
_cell.length_b   1.000
_cell.length_c   1.000
_cell.angle_alpha   90.00
_cell.angle_beta   90.00
_cell.angle_gamma   90.00
#
_symmetry.space_group_name_H-M   'P 1'
#
loop_
_entity.id
_entity.type
_entity.pdbx_description
1 polymer ?
#
loop_
_entity_poly.entity_id
_entity_poly.type
_entity_poly.pdbx_seq_one_letter_code
_entity_poly.pdbx_strand_id
1 'polypeptide(L)'
;METMLKDNILNENILRRCMPVIFTLTSAGELKEGNAMGKAEGYILIPDNWEIENSADIELQSEETENWGTVRIMKLDKGDVGPYRITNEDDEFIDFFPNSKPAETVVEYSPECKSPYIKEPLYLEGDVKFIKRQEGKEDKEIRMAMVMFRREDSAKWIDDAPLGYIYGRALTMDDDFVCPVRMLHLGISASELVEIVDNDDNQISFKLHWPHGKVEVMGCEKLKGVYTVDKDSLGASRAVTCVFSPKGTKRSFNVRIIMPMSGFCLTHGEETIEQGVFTLPFMQLANYGFEFPGGNGDDRLAILFENNNTTLQYIRTHNDTLAVRNMNDVQEKLGEVPTSGTMADLLLGDEYIGNVLEKTAGNWNKTRLNIMIKHKDERWRIHLANYPYRLEFEDGEWTVMSKAFKTPVTEALPLMAIDLEIDGIKSTGIALEQTSEGKYILPAEAADWNNVLIYCKDKGVVYPKAFEIREGRKRNIVDMLEDGSFMNPAWRDVVEAFDRAEEMEWPYDAVPCLDMLSDLPSLLYKFAFHEFMLSQVDGDTSHRLERLFKLQADLAFQWFWLGDLDRNHSKLAHLMDADNEKFNTCFTAWIEKTFGSADDIPTDDESVNMQMALLYNQFESFISELETKSKNDKTTETPDVLEVRRNVRRISKVRDLLLNHIEGVMPLWQVPHDDRKELLHIYRNFNSEF
;
A
#
# COMPACT_ATOMS: atom_id res chain seq x y z
N MET A 1 6.21 -12.58 21.54
CA MET A 1 5.27 -13.66 21.18
C MET A 1 3.91 -13.45 21.85
N GLU A 2 3.82 -13.35 23.18
CA GLU A 2 2.53 -13.09 23.88
C GLU A 2 1.80 -11.80 23.42
N THR A 3 2.50 -10.67 23.28
CA THR A 3 1.88 -9.41 22.81
C THR A 3 1.43 -9.50 21.34
N MET A 4 2.23 -10.17 20.52
CA MET A 4 1.98 -10.36 19.08
C MET A 4 0.74 -11.22 18.80
N LEU A 5 0.54 -12.29 19.59
CA LEU A 5 -0.62 -13.17 19.52
C LEU A 5 -1.90 -12.45 19.97
N LYS A 6 -1.80 -11.65 21.04
CA LYS A 6 -2.95 -10.90 21.60
C LYS A 6 -3.47 -9.83 20.65
N ASP A 7 -2.59 -9.03 20.06
CA ASP A 7 -3.00 -7.89 19.23
C ASP A 7 -3.44 -8.30 17.82
N ASN A 8 -2.93 -9.41 17.27
CA ASN A 8 -3.18 -9.81 15.88
C ASN A 8 -4.12 -11.02 15.73
N ILE A 9 -4.00 -12.06 16.57
CA ILE A 9 -4.78 -13.31 16.42
C ILE A 9 -6.01 -13.30 17.33
N LEU A 10 -5.87 -12.83 18.58
CA LEU A 10 -6.95 -12.81 19.57
C LEU A 10 -7.83 -11.55 19.48
N ASN A 11 -7.92 -10.93 18.30
CA ASN A 11 -8.81 -9.80 18.06
C ASN A 11 -10.27 -10.26 18.09
N GLU A 12 -11.16 -9.46 18.72
CA GLU A 12 -12.59 -9.75 18.76
C GLU A 12 -13.22 -10.05 17.40
N ASN A 13 -12.81 -9.36 16.33
CA ASN A 13 -13.35 -9.57 14.98
C ASN A 13 -13.07 -10.97 14.44
N ILE A 14 -11.94 -11.57 14.83
CA ILE A 14 -11.56 -12.94 14.47
C ILE A 14 -12.34 -13.92 15.34
N LEU A 15 -12.32 -13.71 16.67
CA LEU A 15 -13.00 -14.56 17.65
C LEU A 15 -14.51 -14.67 17.39
N ARG A 16 -15.15 -13.57 16.98
CA ARG A 16 -16.57 -13.51 16.61
C ARG A 16 -16.96 -14.45 15.47
N ARG A 17 -16.01 -14.92 14.66
CA ARG A 17 -16.28 -15.87 13.55
C ARG A 17 -16.55 -17.29 14.05
N CYS A 18 -16.06 -17.66 15.24
CA CYS A 18 -16.21 -18.99 15.85
C CYS A 18 -15.85 -20.15 14.90
N MET A 19 -14.81 -19.97 14.09
CA MET A 19 -14.27 -20.99 13.19
C MET A 19 -12.73 -20.98 13.20
N PRO A 20 -12.07 -22.07 12.77
CA PRO A 20 -10.64 -22.10 12.58
C PRO A 20 -10.14 -21.09 11.55
N VAL A 21 -9.03 -20.41 11.84
CA VAL A 21 -8.42 -19.40 10.95
C VAL A 21 -6.91 -19.58 10.90
N ILE A 22 -6.34 -19.55 9.70
CA ILE A 22 -4.90 -19.66 9.47
C ILE A 22 -4.28 -18.28 9.21
N PHE A 23 -3.12 -18.05 9.83
CA PHE A 23 -2.31 -16.84 9.73
C PHE A 23 -0.91 -17.19 9.23
N THR A 24 -0.32 -16.27 8.49
CA THR A 24 1.06 -16.33 7.98
C THR A 24 1.88 -15.20 8.58
N LEU A 25 3.10 -15.51 9.01
CA LEU A 25 4.09 -14.53 9.40
C LEU A 25 4.80 -13.99 8.15
N THR A 26 4.68 -12.68 7.91
CA THR A 26 5.29 -11.99 6.78
C THR A 26 6.79 -11.73 7.01
N SER A 27 7.54 -11.42 5.95
CA SER A 27 8.96 -11.01 6.03
C SER A 27 9.17 -9.76 6.90
N ALA A 28 8.15 -8.91 7.03
CA ALA A 28 8.13 -7.73 7.89
C ALA A 28 7.86 -8.06 9.38
N GLY A 29 7.68 -9.33 9.73
CA GLY A 29 7.37 -9.77 11.09
C GLY A 29 5.91 -9.52 11.51
N GLU A 30 5.00 -9.27 10.56
CA GLU A 30 3.57 -9.08 10.84
C GLU A 30 2.79 -10.36 10.57
N LEU A 31 1.77 -10.65 11.38
CA LEU A 31 0.83 -11.74 11.14
C LEU A 31 -0.33 -11.27 10.25
N LYS A 32 -0.58 -11.98 9.16
CA LYS A 32 -1.72 -11.73 8.26
C LYS A 32 -2.56 -12.99 8.10
N GLU A 33 -3.88 -12.87 8.05
CA GLU A 33 -4.77 -13.97 7.64
C GLU A 33 -4.35 -14.47 6.26
N GLY A 34 -4.17 -15.77 6.11
CA GLY A 34 -3.73 -16.37 4.86
C GLY A 34 -2.96 -17.66 5.05
N ASN A 35 -3.06 -18.55 4.05
CA ASN A 35 -2.40 -19.84 4.04
C ASN A 35 -1.10 -19.78 3.21
N ALA A 36 0.04 -19.71 3.89
CA ALA A 36 1.37 -19.91 3.30
C ALA A 36 2.10 -21.14 3.88
N MET A 37 1.32 -22.14 4.30
CA MET A 37 1.83 -23.40 4.83
C MET A 37 2.88 -24.00 3.88
N GLY A 38 4.01 -24.43 4.46
CA GLY A 38 5.18 -24.96 3.76
C GLY A 38 6.16 -23.90 3.26
N LYS A 39 5.75 -22.63 3.16
CA LYS A 39 6.58 -21.54 2.61
C LYS A 39 7.07 -20.57 3.69
N ALA A 40 6.23 -20.29 4.68
CA ALA A 40 6.52 -19.37 5.79
C ALA A 40 6.04 -19.96 7.12
N GLU A 41 6.53 -19.41 8.22
CA GLU A 41 5.96 -19.68 9.54
C GLU A 41 4.53 -19.12 9.63
N GLY A 42 3.69 -19.73 10.46
CA GLY A 42 2.29 -19.36 10.59
C GLY A 42 1.66 -19.89 11.87
N TYR A 43 0.36 -19.66 12.00
CA TYR A 43 -0.41 -20.08 13.16
C TYR A 43 -1.83 -20.47 12.73
N ILE A 44 -2.43 -21.45 13.39
CA ILE A 44 -3.86 -21.78 13.26
C ILE A 44 -4.53 -21.49 14.59
N LEU A 45 -5.52 -20.61 14.57
CA LEU A 45 -6.43 -20.38 15.68
C LEU A 45 -7.57 -21.40 15.60
N ILE A 46 -7.84 -22.09 16.70
CA ILE A 46 -8.86 -23.14 16.83
C ILE A 46 -9.81 -22.75 17.98
N PRO A 47 -11.06 -22.38 17.69
CA PRO A 47 -12.04 -22.06 18.73
C PRO A 47 -12.40 -23.28 19.60
N ASP A 48 -13.05 -23.04 20.74
CA ASP A 48 -13.37 -24.08 21.72
C ASP A 48 -14.25 -25.21 21.14
N ASN A 49 -15.21 -24.86 20.27
CA ASN A 49 -16.15 -25.79 19.63
C ASN A 49 -15.58 -26.54 18.40
N TRP A 50 -14.26 -26.53 18.23
CA TRP A 50 -13.55 -27.18 17.13
C TRP A 50 -12.39 -28.02 17.66
N GLU A 51 -12.20 -29.22 17.13
CA GLU A 51 -11.13 -30.13 17.53
C GLU A 51 -10.25 -30.52 16.34
N ILE A 52 -8.93 -30.55 16.56
CA ILE A 52 -8.00 -31.05 15.55
C ILE A 52 -7.95 -32.58 15.61
N GLU A 53 -8.14 -33.22 14.46
CA GLU A 53 -7.99 -34.67 14.36
C GLU A 53 -6.54 -35.09 14.64
N ASN A 54 -6.36 -36.18 15.38
CA ASN A 54 -5.04 -36.73 15.72
C ASN A 54 -4.11 -35.77 16.49
N SER A 55 -4.66 -35.05 17.48
CA SER A 55 -3.94 -34.05 18.30
C SER A 55 -2.80 -34.57 19.19
N ALA A 56 -2.57 -35.89 19.28
CA ALA A 56 -1.68 -36.50 20.27
C ALA A 56 -0.22 -36.03 20.20
N ASP A 57 0.25 -35.63 19.01
CA ASP A 57 1.62 -35.18 18.75
C ASP A 57 1.69 -33.68 18.41
N ILE A 58 0.61 -32.92 18.59
CA ILE A 58 0.51 -31.50 18.23
C ILE A 58 0.57 -30.63 19.48
N GLU A 59 1.53 -29.72 19.54
CA GLU A 59 1.61 -28.73 20.61
C GLU A 59 0.58 -27.62 20.36
N LEU A 60 -0.36 -27.46 21.31
CA LEU A 60 -1.40 -26.44 21.27
C LEU A 60 -1.25 -25.52 22.48
N GLN A 61 -1.20 -24.21 22.21
CA GLN A 61 -1.24 -23.19 23.25
C GLN A 61 -2.70 -22.81 23.51
N SER A 62 -3.17 -22.97 24.75
CA SER A 62 -4.52 -22.56 25.15
C SER A 62 -4.52 -21.16 25.75
N GLU A 63 -5.47 -20.32 25.32
CA GLU A 63 -5.66 -18.95 25.79
C GLU A 63 -7.13 -18.74 26.20
N GLU A 64 -7.35 -18.14 27.36
CA GLU A 64 -8.68 -17.78 27.86
C GLU A 64 -9.12 -16.44 27.29
N THR A 65 -10.33 -16.40 26.72
CA THR A 65 -10.93 -15.17 26.20
C THR A 65 -12.12 -14.73 27.04
N GLU A 66 -12.32 -13.42 27.21
CA GLU A 66 -13.35 -12.87 28.10
C GLU A 66 -14.78 -13.28 27.71
N ASN A 67 -15.05 -13.45 26.41
CA ASN A 67 -16.38 -13.68 25.86
C ASN A 67 -16.53 -14.94 24.98
N TRP A 68 -15.44 -15.64 24.62
CA TRP A 68 -15.44 -16.71 23.60
C TRP A 68 -14.88 -18.04 24.10
N GLY A 69 -14.68 -18.19 25.41
CA GLY A 69 -14.15 -19.41 26.02
C GLY A 69 -12.65 -19.59 25.77
N THR A 70 -12.20 -20.84 25.83
CA THR A 70 -10.79 -21.20 25.62
C THR A 70 -10.54 -21.36 24.12
N VAL A 71 -9.58 -20.63 23.58
CA VAL A 71 -9.10 -20.81 22.20
C VAL A 71 -7.74 -21.49 22.20
N ARG A 72 -7.51 -22.36 21.23
CA ARG A 72 -6.25 -23.09 21.05
C ARG A 72 -5.51 -22.53 19.85
N ILE A 73 -4.21 -22.34 19.96
CA ILE A 73 -3.35 -21.83 18.90
C ILE A 73 -2.31 -22.90 18.60
N MET A 74 -2.25 -23.31 17.34
CA MET A 74 -1.22 -24.18 16.80
C MET A 74 -0.18 -23.34 16.07
N LYS A 75 1.11 -23.53 16.36
CA LYS A 75 2.20 -22.93 15.57
C LYS A 75 2.50 -23.81 14.36
N LEU A 76 2.73 -23.19 13.21
CA LEU A 76 3.20 -23.82 11.98
C LEU A 76 4.64 -23.37 11.71
N ASP A 77 5.56 -24.31 11.62
CA ASP A 77 6.95 -24.02 11.27
C ASP A 77 7.13 -23.93 9.75
N LYS A 78 8.19 -23.23 9.33
CA LYS A 78 8.55 -23.15 7.91
C LYS A 78 8.90 -24.55 7.38
N GLY A 79 8.12 -25.03 6.42
CA GLY A 79 8.26 -26.37 5.83
C GLY A 79 7.21 -27.39 6.30
N ASP A 80 6.36 -27.02 7.26
CA ASP A 80 5.17 -27.79 7.63
C ASP A 80 4.17 -27.81 6.47
N VAL A 81 3.66 -28.98 6.10
CA VAL A 81 2.75 -29.19 4.96
C VAL A 81 1.43 -29.86 5.38
N GLY A 82 1.16 -30.03 6.67
CA GLY A 82 -0.05 -30.70 7.17
C GLY A 82 -0.22 -32.12 6.60
N PRO A 83 -1.46 -32.57 6.28
CA PRO A 83 -2.73 -31.85 6.40
C PRO A 83 -3.23 -31.79 7.85
N TYR A 84 -3.84 -30.67 8.23
CA TYR A 84 -4.54 -30.52 9.50
C TYR A 84 -6.03 -30.43 9.26
N ARG A 85 -6.74 -31.48 9.70
CA ARG A 85 -8.20 -31.52 9.69
C ARG A 85 -8.72 -31.08 11.05
N ILE A 86 -9.62 -30.11 11.04
CA ILE A 86 -10.25 -29.59 12.25
C ILE A 86 -11.76 -29.76 12.09
N THR A 87 -12.40 -30.45 13.03
CA THR A 87 -13.82 -30.80 13.00
C THR A 87 -14.59 -30.07 14.10
N ASN A 88 -15.90 -29.88 13.91
CA ASN A 88 -16.80 -29.36 14.93
C ASN A 88 -17.74 -30.46 15.47
N GLU A 89 -18.61 -30.09 16.42
CA GLU A 89 -19.59 -31.02 17.03
C GLU A 89 -20.63 -31.58 16.03
N ASP A 90 -20.79 -30.95 14.87
CA ASP A 90 -21.72 -31.36 13.79
C ASP A 90 -21.02 -32.24 12.73
N ASP A 91 -19.83 -32.77 13.03
CA ASP A 91 -18.95 -33.55 12.12
C ASP A 91 -18.52 -32.78 10.84
N GLU A 92 -18.71 -31.46 10.79
CA GLU A 92 -18.21 -30.62 9.70
C GLU A 92 -16.73 -30.33 9.88
N PHE A 93 -16.00 -30.13 8.78
CA PHE A 93 -14.55 -29.98 8.84
C PHE A 93 -13.98 -28.83 8.00
N ILE A 94 -12.79 -28.37 8.40
CA ILE A 94 -11.91 -27.51 7.61
C ILE A 94 -10.53 -28.18 7.51
N ASP A 95 -10.01 -28.27 6.29
CA ASP A 95 -8.69 -28.81 6.00
C ASP A 95 -7.67 -27.71 5.68
N PHE A 96 -6.57 -27.70 6.42
CA PHE A 96 -5.40 -26.87 6.15
C PHE A 96 -4.26 -27.71 5.59
N PHE A 97 -3.84 -27.38 4.36
CA PHE A 97 -2.66 -27.93 3.68
C PHE A 97 -2.12 -26.87 2.68
N PRO A 98 -0.91 -27.03 2.10
CA PRO A 98 -0.35 -26.04 1.18
C PRO A 98 -1.30 -25.69 0.03
N ASN A 99 -1.53 -24.39 -0.17
CA ASN A 99 -2.46 -23.82 -1.15
C ASN A 99 -3.94 -24.18 -0.94
N SER A 100 -4.34 -24.76 0.19
CA SER A 100 -5.77 -24.94 0.50
C SER A 100 -6.43 -23.58 0.72
N LYS A 101 -7.55 -23.37 0.03
CA LYS A 101 -8.37 -22.16 0.13
C LYS A 101 -9.79 -22.60 0.50
N PRO A 102 -10.22 -22.34 1.75
CA PRO A 102 -11.56 -22.68 2.20
C PRO A 102 -12.60 -22.04 1.27
N ALA A 103 -13.73 -22.71 1.08
CA ALA A 103 -14.86 -22.08 0.43
C ALA A 103 -15.46 -21.01 1.36
N GLU A 104 -15.93 -19.91 0.79
CA GLU A 104 -16.57 -18.83 1.53
C GLU A 104 -17.99 -18.58 1.02
N THR A 105 -18.82 -18.07 1.93
CA THR A 105 -20.14 -17.56 1.62
C THR A 105 -19.98 -16.09 1.27
N VAL A 106 -20.44 -15.70 0.08
CA VAL A 106 -20.50 -14.31 -0.38
C VAL A 106 -21.96 -13.96 -0.59
N VAL A 107 -22.31 -12.68 -0.42
CA VAL A 107 -23.67 -12.19 -0.63
C VAL A 107 -23.70 -11.06 -1.65
N GLU A 108 -24.72 -11.10 -2.50
CA GLU A 108 -25.09 -9.99 -3.37
C GLU A 108 -26.39 -9.36 -2.86
N TYR A 109 -26.33 -8.05 -2.62
CA TYR A 109 -27.46 -7.27 -2.10
C TYR A 109 -28.22 -6.58 -3.23
N SER A 110 -29.55 -6.64 -3.19
CA SER A 110 -30.39 -5.74 -3.98
C SER A 110 -30.25 -4.28 -3.48
N PRO A 111 -30.68 -3.28 -4.28
CA PRO A 111 -30.68 -1.89 -3.84
C PRO A 111 -31.53 -1.62 -2.57
N GLU A 112 -32.57 -2.41 -2.32
CA GLU A 112 -33.48 -2.24 -1.16
C GLU A 112 -32.79 -2.54 0.19
N CYS A 113 -31.71 -3.32 0.15
CA CYS A 113 -30.88 -3.62 1.31
C CYS A 113 -29.97 -2.46 1.74
N LYS A 114 -29.83 -1.41 0.91
CA LYS A 114 -28.89 -0.32 1.15
C LYS A 114 -29.60 0.92 1.70
N SER A 115 -28.96 1.60 2.63
CA SER A 115 -29.43 2.88 3.18
C SER A 115 -28.29 3.88 3.20
N PRO A 116 -28.56 5.17 2.94
CA PRO A 116 -27.56 6.22 3.12
C PRO A 116 -27.19 6.44 4.60
N TYR A 117 -27.95 5.88 5.54
CA TYR A 117 -27.78 6.09 6.98
C TYR A 117 -27.11 4.91 7.71
N ILE A 118 -26.89 3.78 7.04
CA ILE A 118 -26.24 2.60 7.63
C ILE A 118 -25.17 2.12 6.67
N LYS A 119 -23.93 2.01 7.17
CA LYS A 119 -22.78 1.61 6.37
C LYS A 119 -22.91 0.18 5.86
N GLU A 120 -23.34 -0.74 6.70
CA GLU A 120 -23.55 -2.14 6.37
C GLU A 120 -24.91 -2.35 5.67
N PRO A 121 -24.96 -3.00 4.49
CA PRO A 121 -26.23 -3.41 3.89
C PRO A 121 -27.01 -4.34 4.81
N LEU A 122 -28.33 -4.15 4.85
CA LEU A 122 -29.23 -4.97 5.66
C LEU A 122 -29.52 -6.30 4.96
N TYR A 123 -29.57 -7.37 5.74
CA TYR A 123 -30.15 -8.62 5.28
C TYR A 123 -31.68 -8.48 5.18
N LEU A 124 -32.20 -8.79 4.00
CA LEU A 124 -33.62 -8.85 3.69
C LEU A 124 -33.90 -10.15 2.94
N GLU A 125 -34.86 -10.93 3.45
CA GLU A 125 -35.24 -12.19 2.83
C GLU A 125 -35.80 -11.94 1.41
N GLY A 126 -35.23 -12.62 0.42
CA GLY A 126 -35.60 -12.46 -1.00
C GLY A 126 -34.80 -11.38 -1.76
N ASP A 127 -34.13 -10.48 -1.04
CA ASP A 127 -33.34 -9.37 -1.59
C ASP A 127 -31.82 -9.56 -1.43
N VAL A 128 -31.42 -10.69 -0.86
CA VAL A 128 -30.02 -11.12 -0.72
C VAL A 128 -29.83 -12.47 -1.40
N LYS A 129 -28.87 -12.54 -2.32
CA LYS A 129 -28.43 -13.80 -2.93
C LYS A 129 -27.18 -14.32 -2.24
N PHE A 130 -27.17 -15.61 -1.92
CA PHE A 130 -26.01 -16.28 -1.34
C PHE A 130 -25.24 -17.04 -2.41
N ILE A 131 -23.93 -16.90 -2.39
CA ILE A 131 -23.01 -17.51 -3.35
C ILE A 131 -21.94 -18.26 -2.57
N LYS A 132 -21.69 -19.52 -2.92
CA LYS A 132 -20.48 -20.23 -2.49
C LYS A 132 -19.37 -19.88 -3.48
N ARG A 133 -18.33 -19.23 -2.98
CA ARG A 133 -17.12 -18.90 -3.73
C ARG A 133 -15.96 -19.75 -3.25
N GLN A 134 -15.18 -20.27 -4.18
CA GLN A 134 -13.93 -20.96 -3.89
C GLN A 134 -12.96 -20.68 -5.03
N GLU A 135 -11.74 -20.27 -4.70
CA GLU A 135 -10.77 -19.90 -5.72
C GLU A 135 -10.46 -21.07 -6.68
N GLY A 136 -10.39 -20.76 -7.98
CA GLY A 136 -10.20 -21.76 -9.03
C GLY A 136 -11.47 -22.57 -9.37
N LYS A 137 -12.61 -22.29 -8.72
CA LYS A 137 -13.92 -22.86 -9.07
C LYS A 137 -14.89 -21.75 -9.45
N GLU A 138 -15.91 -22.11 -10.24
CA GLU A 138 -16.99 -21.18 -10.56
C GLU A 138 -17.85 -20.89 -9.34
N ASP A 139 -18.27 -19.62 -9.21
CA ASP A 139 -19.21 -19.17 -8.20
C ASP A 139 -20.54 -19.91 -8.34
N LYS A 140 -21.04 -20.45 -7.22
CA LYS A 140 -22.28 -21.23 -7.21
C LYS A 140 -23.34 -20.54 -6.35
N GLU A 141 -24.44 -20.16 -6.97
CA GLU A 141 -25.61 -19.63 -6.27
C GLU A 141 -26.22 -20.71 -5.36
N ILE A 142 -26.52 -20.32 -4.12
CA ILE A 142 -27.03 -21.18 -3.06
C ILE A 142 -28.49 -20.84 -2.80
N ARG A 143 -29.33 -21.87 -2.79
CA ARG A 143 -30.75 -21.72 -2.44
C ARG A 143 -30.87 -21.38 -0.95
N MET A 144 -31.81 -20.51 -0.60
CA MET A 144 -32.04 -20.09 0.79
C MET A 144 -32.23 -21.27 1.77
N ALA A 145 -32.89 -22.36 1.34
CA ALA A 145 -33.06 -23.57 2.14
C ALA A 145 -31.75 -24.31 2.49
N MET A 146 -30.63 -23.92 1.87
CA MET A 146 -29.28 -24.41 2.13
C MET A 146 -28.42 -23.31 2.75
N VAL A 147 -29.02 -22.39 3.49
CA VAL A 147 -28.34 -21.33 4.24
C VAL A 147 -28.76 -21.45 5.69
N MET A 148 -27.79 -21.44 6.60
CA MET A 148 -28.04 -21.33 8.04
C MET A 148 -27.56 -20.00 8.56
N PHE A 149 -28.17 -19.56 9.64
CA PHE A 149 -27.84 -18.32 10.31
C PHE A 149 -27.46 -18.57 11.76
N ARG A 150 -26.59 -17.72 12.29
CA ARG A 150 -26.39 -17.60 13.73
C ARG A 150 -26.29 -16.14 14.11
N ARG A 151 -26.57 -15.83 15.37
CA ARG A 151 -26.26 -14.52 15.92
C ARG A 151 -24.75 -14.39 16.10
N GLU A 152 -24.24 -13.17 16.01
CA GLU A 152 -22.82 -12.88 16.27
C GLU A 152 -22.40 -13.39 17.67
N ASP A 153 -23.24 -13.18 18.69
CA ASP A 153 -23.02 -13.57 20.10
C ASP A 153 -23.54 -14.98 20.47
N SER A 154 -23.62 -15.87 19.49
CA SER A 154 -24.08 -17.25 19.67
C SER A 154 -23.32 -18.19 18.75
N ALA A 155 -22.86 -19.32 19.27
CA ALA A 155 -22.28 -20.41 18.47
C ALA A 155 -23.36 -21.24 17.75
N LYS A 156 -24.62 -21.18 18.20
CA LYS A 156 -25.71 -22.00 17.67
C LYS A 156 -26.23 -21.50 16.31
N TRP A 157 -26.22 -22.38 15.32
CA TRP A 157 -26.84 -22.21 14.02
C TRP A 157 -28.35 -22.55 14.04
N ILE A 158 -29.14 -21.82 13.26
CA ILE A 158 -30.59 -21.94 13.09
C ILE A 158 -30.97 -21.65 11.63
N ASP A 159 -32.15 -22.10 11.20
CA ASP A 159 -32.60 -21.93 9.81
C ASP A 159 -33.11 -20.52 9.50
N ASP A 160 -33.72 -19.87 10.49
CA ASP A 160 -34.29 -18.52 10.35
C ASP A 160 -33.29 -17.45 10.80
N ALA A 161 -33.11 -16.39 10.00
CA ALA A 161 -32.23 -15.28 10.34
C ALA A 161 -32.71 -14.53 11.61
N PRO A 162 -31.96 -14.56 12.72
CA PRO A 162 -32.34 -13.82 13.92
C PRO A 162 -32.13 -12.31 13.74
N LEU A 163 -32.79 -11.49 14.56
CA LEU A 163 -32.56 -10.03 14.56
C LEU A 163 -31.21 -9.67 15.18
N GLY A 164 -30.53 -8.68 14.59
CA GLY A 164 -29.23 -8.16 15.02
C GLY A 164 -28.11 -8.48 14.04
N TYR A 165 -26.86 -8.42 14.52
CA TYR A 165 -25.72 -8.91 13.74
C TYR A 165 -25.75 -10.43 13.69
N ILE A 166 -25.63 -10.94 12.47
CA ILE A 166 -25.73 -12.35 12.17
C ILE A 166 -24.58 -12.79 11.27
N TYR A 167 -24.31 -14.09 11.31
CA TYR A 167 -23.53 -14.77 10.30
C TYR A 167 -24.46 -15.65 9.47
N GLY A 168 -24.34 -15.58 8.14
CA GLY A 168 -24.99 -16.47 7.20
C GLY A 168 -23.99 -17.40 6.54
N ARG A 169 -24.32 -18.68 6.42
CA ARG A 169 -23.43 -19.72 5.89
C ARG A 169 -24.13 -20.58 4.87
N ALA A 170 -23.52 -20.77 3.72
CA ALA A 170 -23.95 -21.77 2.75
C ALA A 170 -23.63 -23.20 3.24
N LEU A 171 -24.62 -24.08 3.15
CA LEU A 171 -24.45 -25.51 3.41
C LEU A 171 -23.98 -26.25 2.15
N THR A 172 -23.24 -27.33 2.36
CA THR A 172 -22.77 -28.23 1.30
C THR A 172 -23.25 -29.65 1.56
N MET A 173 -23.18 -30.51 0.53
CA MET A 173 -23.53 -31.93 0.69
C MET A 173 -22.33 -32.78 1.10
N ASP A 174 -21.14 -32.19 1.18
CA ASP A 174 -19.85 -32.89 1.33
C ASP A 174 -19.25 -32.68 2.73
N ASP A 175 -20.05 -32.18 3.69
CA ASP A 175 -19.68 -31.85 5.08
C ASP A 175 -18.50 -30.83 5.22
N ASP A 176 -18.06 -30.25 4.09
CA ASP A 176 -17.14 -29.10 4.05
C ASP A 176 -17.77 -27.89 4.73
N PHE A 177 -17.08 -27.36 5.74
CA PHE A 177 -17.47 -26.09 6.35
C PHE A 177 -17.15 -24.92 5.42
N VAL A 178 -18.19 -24.15 5.06
CA VAL A 178 -18.03 -22.93 4.26
C VAL A 178 -17.90 -21.73 5.21
N CYS A 179 -16.88 -20.90 5.01
CA CYS A 179 -16.69 -19.71 5.84
C CYS A 179 -17.92 -18.78 5.74
N PRO A 180 -18.50 -18.31 6.86
CA PRO A 180 -19.73 -17.53 6.84
C PRO A 180 -19.47 -16.04 6.58
N VAL A 181 -20.50 -15.35 6.10
CA VAL A 181 -20.50 -13.89 5.92
C VAL A 181 -21.25 -13.18 7.04
N ARG A 182 -20.69 -12.07 7.54
CA ARG A 182 -21.31 -11.23 8.56
C ARG A 182 -22.31 -10.27 7.92
N MET A 183 -23.49 -10.11 8.51
CA MET A 183 -24.58 -9.25 8.03
C MET A 183 -25.33 -8.60 9.20
N LEU A 184 -26.17 -7.61 8.91
CA LEU A 184 -27.08 -6.99 9.89
C LEU A 184 -28.54 -7.23 9.48
N HIS A 185 -29.34 -7.84 10.36
CA HIS A 185 -30.76 -8.10 10.11
C HIS A 185 -31.65 -7.29 11.06
N LEU A 186 -32.42 -6.36 10.51
CA LEU A 186 -33.40 -5.56 11.26
C LEU A 186 -34.85 -5.98 11.04
N GLY A 187 -35.13 -6.90 10.11
CA GLY A 187 -36.48 -7.37 9.78
C GLY A 187 -37.37 -6.33 9.11
N ILE A 188 -36.79 -5.23 8.61
CA ILE A 188 -37.44 -4.17 7.83
C ILE A 188 -36.45 -3.68 6.77
N SER A 189 -36.96 -3.09 5.70
CA SER A 189 -36.14 -2.47 4.65
C SER A 189 -35.30 -1.31 5.20
N ALA A 190 -34.18 -1.04 4.53
CA ALA A 190 -33.24 -0.03 5.00
C ALA A 190 -33.80 1.41 4.85
N SER A 191 -34.76 1.59 3.94
CA SER A 191 -35.48 2.85 3.68
C SER A 191 -36.59 3.13 4.71
N GLU A 192 -37.13 2.10 5.37
CA GLU A 192 -38.19 2.25 6.38
C GLU A 192 -37.66 2.64 7.76
N LEU A 193 -36.37 2.42 8.04
CA LEU A 193 -35.84 2.58 9.38
C LEU A 193 -35.76 4.05 9.83
N VAL A 194 -35.26 4.95 8.99
CA VAL A 194 -34.89 6.33 9.35
C VAL A 194 -35.72 7.32 8.53
N GLU A 195 -36.48 8.17 9.21
CA GLU A 195 -37.19 9.30 8.61
C GLU A 195 -36.56 10.60 9.11
N ILE A 196 -36.00 11.40 8.19
CA ILE A 196 -35.50 12.73 8.51
C ILE A 196 -36.68 13.70 8.57
N VAL A 197 -36.85 14.36 9.71
CA VAL A 197 -37.92 15.33 9.96
C VAL A 197 -37.46 16.73 9.60
N ASP A 198 -36.25 17.09 10.03
CA ASP A 198 -35.63 18.39 9.75
C ASP A 198 -34.09 18.27 9.77
N ASN A 199 -33.42 19.13 9.00
CA ASN A 199 -31.96 19.20 8.90
C ASN A 199 -31.57 20.63 8.58
N ASP A 200 -31.27 21.40 9.63
CA ASP A 200 -30.79 22.78 9.51
C ASP A 200 -29.26 22.84 9.68
N ASP A 201 -28.67 24.04 9.71
CA ASP A 201 -27.21 24.18 9.77
C ASP A 201 -26.57 23.63 11.07
N ASN A 202 -27.32 23.50 12.17
CA ASN A 202 -26.81 23.15 13.50
C ASN A 202 -27.36 21.82 14.04
N GLN A 203 -28.58 21.43 13.68
CA GLN A 203 -29.27 20.29 14.28
C GLN A 203 -29.91 19.39 13.23
N ILE A 204 -30.01 18.12 13.56
CA ILE A 204 -30.73 17.12 12.78
C ILE A 204 -31.84 16.54 13.65
N SER A 205 -33.07 16.59 13.14
CA SER A 205 -34.24 15.96 13.74
C SER A 205 -34.69 14.76 12.90
N PHE A 206 -34.84 13.60 13.53
CA PHE A 206 -35.19 12.36 12.83
C PHE A 206 -36.08 11.45 13.68
N LYS A 207 -36.73 10.48 13.05
CA LYS A 207 -37.48 9.40 13.69
C LYS A 207 -36.90 8.07 13.27
N LEU A 208 -37.01 7.10 14.19
CA LEU A 208 -36.71 5.70 13.91
C LEU A 208 -38.00 4.88 13.95
N HIS A 209 -38.26 4.16 12.88
CA HIS A 209 -39.37 3.22 12.80
C HIS A 209 -38.83 1.80 12.83
N TRP A 210 -39.05 1.10 13.94
CA TRP A 210 -38.71 -0.31 14.06
C TRP A 210 -39.81 -1.07 14.81
N PRO A 211 -40.61 -1.91 14.12
CA PRO A 211 -41.81 -2.52 14.71
C PRO A 211 -41.49 -3.70 15.65
N HIS A 212 -40.27 -4.23 15.58
CA HIS A 212 -39.86 -5.47 16.24
C HIS A 212 -39.34 -5.29 17.67
N GLY A 213 -39.33 -4.06 18.20
CA GLY A 213 -38.70 -3.80 19.49
C GLY A 213 -38.79 -2.37 19.99
N LYS A 214 -37.88 -2.04 20.91
CA LYS A 214 -37.62 -0.68 21.37
C LYS A 214 -36.26 -0.23 20.83
N VAL A 215 -36.17 1.04 20.42
CA VAL A 215 -34.90 1.67 20.04
C VAL A 215 -34.61 2.83 20.99
N GLU A 216 -33.43 2.81 21.58
CA GLU A 216 -32.88 3.90 22.39
C GLU A 216 -31.73 4.55 21.62
N VAL A 217 -31.74 5.89 21.52
CA VAL A 217 -30.69 6.63 20.83
C VAL A 217 -29.84 7.30 21.88
N MET A 218 -28.56 6.95 21.93
CA MET A 218 -27.63 7.43 22.94
C MET A 218 -27.32 8.91 22.69
N GLY A 219 -27.33 9.71 23.76
CA GLY A 219 -26.94 11.13 23.69
C GLY A 219 -27.95 12.08 23.03
N CYS A 220 -29.15 11.60 22.65
CA CYS A 220 -30.16 12.42 21.98
C CYS A 220 -31.40 12.67 22.86
N GLU A 221 -31.96 13.88 22.80
CA GLU A 221 -33.26 14.16 23.42
C GLU A 221 -34.39 13.63 22.54
N LYS A 222 -35.34 12.89 23.14
CA LYS A 222 -36.54 12.37 22.47
C LYS A 222 -37.77 13.14 22.91
N LEU A 223 -38.36 13.94 22.01
CA LEU A 223 -39.59 14.69 22.26
C LEU A 223 -40.67 14.30 21.25
N LYS A 224 -41.82 13.80 21.76
CA LYS A 224 -42.96 13.35 20.93
C LYS A 224 -42.60 12.36 19.81
N GLY A 225 -41.59 11.51 20.04
CA GLY A 225 -41.16 10.50 19.06
C GLY A 225 -40.11 10.95 18.06
N VAL A 226 -39.70 12.23 18.09
CA VAL A 226 -38.61 12.79 17.28
C VAL A 226 -37.36 12.87 18.15
N TYR A 227 -36.24 12.42 17.61
CA TYR A 227 -34.90 12.57 18.18
C TYR A 227 -34.26 13.80 17.57
N THR A 228 -33.61 14.63 18.40
CA THR A 228 -32.81 15.77 17.94
C THR A 228 -31.38 15.60 18.40
N VAL A 229 -30.44 15.82 17.49
CA VAL A 229 -29.01 15.78 17.76
C VAL A 229 -28.34 17.05 17.24
N ASP A 230 -27.40 17.57 18.03
CA ASP A 230 -26.54 18.67 17.61
C ASP A 230 -25.45 18.12 16.69
N LYS A 231 -25.27 18.75 15.53
CA LYS A 231 -24.25 18.37 14.55
C LYS A 231 -22.84 18.39 15.15
N ASP A 232 -22.56 19.35 16.04
CA ASP A 232 -21.25 19.47 16.70
C ASP A 232 -21.00 18.31 17.70
N SER A 233 -22.07 17.68 18.20
CA SER A 233 -21.96 16.57 19.16
C SER A 233 -21.67 15.21 18.53
N LEU A 234 -21.84 15.07 17.21
CA LEU A 234 -21.65 13.80 16.50
C LEU A 234 -20.16 13.46 16.27
N GLY A 235 -19.30 14.47 16.39
CA GLY A 235 -17.89 14.37 16.06
C GLY A 235 -17.66 13.83 14.65
N ALA A 236 -16.52 13.18 14.47
CA ALA A 236 -16.07 12.73 13.17
C ALA A 236 -16.83 11.54 12.59
N SER A 237 -17.37 10.68 13.45
CA SER A 237 -18.17 9.51 13.06
C SER A 237 -19.50 9.88 12.41
N ARG A 238 -19.98 11.12 12.63
CA ARG A 238 -21.26 11.65 12.14
C ARG A 238 -22.46 10.76 12.46
N ALA A 239 -22.32 9.88 13.46
CA ALA A 239 -23.26 8.81 13.72
C ALA A 239 -23.74 8.84 15.16
N VAL A 240 -25.02 8.51 15.34
CA VAL A 240 -25.60 8.24 16.65
C VAL A 240 -25.58 6.74 16.91
N THR A 241 -25.26 6.35 18.14
CA THR A 241 -25.35 4.95 18.54
C THR A 241 -26.78 4.65 18.99
N CYS A 242 -27.40 3.67 18.34
CA CYS A 242 -28.75 3.23 18.63
C CYS A 242 -28.74 1.81 19.21
N VAL A 243 -29.35 1.64 20.38
CA VAL A 243 -29.52 0.35 21.04
C VAL A 243 -30.88 -0.23 20.66
N PHE A 244 -30.86 -1.34 19.92
CA PHE A 244 -32.04 -2.06 19.47
C PHE A 244 -32.33 -3.22 20.42
N SER A 245 -33.52 -3.23 21.03
CA SER A 245 -33.99 -4.27 21.95
C SER A 245 -35.22 -4.99 21.36
N PRO A 246 -35.05 -6.15 20.70
CA PRO A 246 -36.15 -6.93 20.14
C PRO A 246 -37.17 -7.39 21.20
N LYS A 247 -38.46 -7.40 20.86
CA LYS A 247 -39.54 -7.90 21.72
C LYS A 247 -39.32 -9.37 22.06
N GLY A 248 -39.54 -9.74 23.32
CA GLY A 248 -39.45 -11.13 23.77
C GLY A 248 -38.02 -11.66 23.92
N THR A 249 -36.99 -10.83 23.71
CA THR A 249 -35.59 -11.20 23.92
C THR A 249 -34.97 -10.32 25.00
N LYS A 250 -33.99 -10.86 25.74
CA LYS A 250 -33.18 -10.07 26.69
C LYS A 250 -31.95 -9.44 26.06
N ARG A 251 -31.66 -9.74 24.78
CA ARG A 251 -30.40 -9.40 24.14
C ARG A 251 -30.61 -8.22 23.20
N SER A 252 -29.90 -7.13 23.46
CA SER A 252 -29.90 -5.93 22.61
C SER A 252 -28.65 -5.91 21.75
N PHE A 253 -28.66 -5.11 20.68
CA PHE A 253 -27.49 -4.89 19.84
C PHE A 253 -27.42 -3.42 19.42
N ASN A 254 -26.21 -2.95 19.14
CA ASN A 254 -25.94 -1.55 18.83
C ASN A 254 -25.76 -1.37 17.32
N VAL A 255 -26.47 -0.41 16.74
CA VAL A 255 -26.30 0.00 15.35
C VAL A 255 -25.92 1.46 15.34
N ARG A 256 -24.85 1.80 14.60
CA ARG A 256 -24.49 3.20 14.34
C ARG A 256 -25.34 3.69 13.16
N ILE A 257 -26.12 4.75 13.38
CA ILE A 257 -26.90 5.40 12.31
C ILE A 257 -26.19 6.70 11.96
N ILE A 258 -25.74 6.79 10.71
CA ILE A 258 -25.08 7.95 10.13
C ILE A 258 -26.15 9.02 9.88
N MET A 259 -25.93 10.21 10.42
CA MET A 259 -26.83 11.33 10.21
C MET A 259 -26.49 12.02 8.89
N PRO A 260 -27.50 12.46 8.10
CA PRO A 260 -27.26 13.18 6.86
C PRO A 260 -26.73 14.58 7.17
N MET A 261 -25.42 14.68 7.31
CA MET A 261 -24.76 15.97 7.38
C MET A 261 -24.93 16.66 6.03
N SER A 262 -25.23 17.95 6.03
CA SER A 262 -25.07 18.78 4.84
C SER A 262 -23.63 19.28 4.80
N GLY A 263 -22.92 19.07 3.69
CA GLY A 263 -21.61 19.67 3.47
C GLY A 263 -20.50 18.67 3.11
N PHE A 264 -19.28 19.19 3.01
CA PHE A 264 -18.09 18.41 2.68
C PHE A 264 -17.30 18.04 3.95
N CYS A 265 -16.68 16.87 3.94
CA CYS A 265 -15.86 16.39 5.04
C CYS A 265 -14.57 15.78 4.52
N LEU A 266 -13.50 15.96 5.30
CA LEU A 266 -12.30 15.15 5.22
C LEU A 266 -12.15 14.38 6.53
N THR A 267 -11.66 13.15 6.44
CA THR A 267 -11.43 12.27 7.59
C THR A 267 -10.07 11.58 7.52
N HIS A 268 -9.55 11.21 8.68
CA HIS A 268 -8.41 10.30 8.82
C HIS A 268 -8.76 9.27 9.91
N GLY A 269 -8.89 8.00 9.54
CA GLY A 269 -9.45 6.99 10.45
C GLY A 269 -10.88 7.34 10.87
N GLU A 270 -11.13 7.37 12.19
CA GLU A 270 -12.42 7.81 12.74
C GLU A 270 -12.47 9.33 12.99
N GLU A 271 -11.41 10.11 12.72
CA GLU A 271 -11.31 11.54 13.02
C GLU A 271 -11.64 12.44 11.83
N THR A 272 -12.08 13.68 12.10
CA THR A 272 -12.40 14.69 11.07
C THR A 272 -11.28 15.69 10.97
N ILE A 273 -10.95 16.05 9.74
CA ILE A 273 -9.93 17.05 9.46
C ILE A 273 -10.61 18.41 9.33
N GLU A 274 -10.35 19.27 10.30
CA GLU A 274 -10.83 20.64 10.31
C GLU A 274 -10.30 21.45 9.11
N GLN A 275 -11.03 22.50 8.76
CA GLN A 275 -10.58 23.47 7.76
C GLN A 275 -9.26 24.13 8.18
N GLY A 276 -8.40 24.44 7.20
CA GLY A 276 -7.10 25.02 7.52
C GLY A 276 -6.04 24.72 6.48
N VAL A 277 -4.78 24.70 6.92
CA VAL A 277 -3.62 24.39 6.09
C VAL A 277 -2.89 23.20 6.70
N PHE A 278 -2.72 22.13 5.93
CA PHE A 278 -2.04 20.93 6.39
C PHE A 278 -1.31 20.24 5.24
N THR A 279 -0.52 19.22 5.57
CA THR A 279 0.31 18.49 4.62
C THR A 279 -0.11 17.04 4.62
N LEU A 280 -0.33 16.45 3.44
CA LEU A 280 -0.61 15.02 3.30
C LEU A 280 0.49 14.33 2.49
N PRO A 281 0.99 13.17 2.95
CA PRO A 281 1.86 12.33 2.14
C PRO A 281 1.08 11.73 0.96
N PHE A 282 1.63 11.81 -0.26
CA PHE A 282 0.97 11.30 -1.47
C PHE A 282 0.65 9.79 -1.37
N MET A 283 1.60 8.98 -0.90
CA MET A 283 1.42 7.52 -0.77
C MET A 283 0.44 7.13 0.36
N GLN A 284 -0.09 8.10 1.08
CA GLN A 284 -1.02 7.89 2.19
C GLN A 284 -2.45 8.35 1.85
N LEU A 285 -2.73 8.82 0.62
CA LEU A 285 -4.05 9.35 0.24
C LEU A 285 -5.20 8.34 0.47
N ALA A 286 -4.94 7.04 0.35
CA ALA A 286 -5.93 6.00 0.65
C ALA A 286 -6.36 5.96 2.12
N ASN A 287 -5.53 6.48 3.04
CA ASN A 287 -5.80 6.54 4.48
C ASN A 287 -6.60 7.79 4.89
N TYR A 288 -6.89 8.67 3.93
CA TYR A 288 -7.73 9.85 4.14
C TYR A 288 -9.06 9.65 3.44
N GLY A 289 -10.15 9.81 4.19
CA GLY A 289 -11.50 9.71 3.66
C GLY A 289 -12.07 11.07 3.29
N PHE A 290 -13.10 11.05 2.46
CA PHE A 290 -14.00 12.18 2.28
C PHE A 290 -15.45 11.72 2.26
N GLU A 291 -16.33 12.63 2.64
CA GLU A 291 -17.76 12.46 2.50
C GLU A 291 -18.38 13.77 2.00
N PHE A 292 -19.18 13.67 0.95
CA PHE A 292 -20.01 14.72 0.41
C PHE A 292 -21.46 14.23 0.22
N PRO A 293 -22.18 14.01 1.33
CA PRO A 293 -23.53 13.45 1.32
C PRO A 293 -24.59 14.39 0.71
N GLY A 294 -24.27 15.67 0.44
CA GLY A 294 -25.06 16.68 -0.29
C GLY A 294 -26.50 16.91 0.20
N GLY A 295 -27.12 18.03 -0.20
CA GLY A 295 -28.48 18.38 0.23
C GLY A 295 -29.19 19.37 -0.68
N ASN A 296 -30.40 19.81 -0.30
CA ASN A 296 -31.13 20.85 -1.03
C ASN A 296 -30.33 22.17 -1.01
N GLY A 297 -29.73 22.53 -2.14
CA GLY A 297 -28.86 23.70 -2.28
C GLY A 297 -27.37 23.44 -1.99
N ASP A 298 -27.00 22.16 -1.79
CA ASP A 298 -25.63 21.74 -1.50
C ASP A 298 -25.22 20.59 -2.45
N ASP A 299 -24.93 20.95 -3.70
CA ASP A 299 -24.71 20.03 -4.82
C ASP A 299 -23.31 20.15 -5.47
N ARG A 300 -22.47 21.07 -4.98
CA ARG A 300 -21.19 21.43 -5.61
C ARG A 300 -20.02 21.51 -4.65
N LEU A 301 -18.90 20.98 -5.11
CA LEU A 301 -17.58 21.08 -4.50
C LEU A 301 -16.59 21.55 -5.58
N ALA A 302 -15.59 22.35 -5.20
CA ALA A 302 -14.53 22.76 -6.12
C ALA A 302 -13.16 22.40 -5.56
N ILE A 303 -12.28 21.91 -6.42
CA ILE A 303 -10.89 21.60 -6.10
C ILE A 303 -10.00 22.42 -7.03
N LEU A 304 -9.22 23.33 -6.46
CA LEU A 304 -8.24 24.15 -7.17
C LEU A 304 -6.86 23.52 -7.03
N PHE A 305 -6.23 23.23 -8.16
CA PHE A 305 -4.83 22.85 -8.26
C PHE A 305 -4.01 24.13 -8.52
N GLU A 306 -3.36 24.65 -7.49
CA GLU A 306 -2.71 25.96 -7.56
C GLU A 306 -1.52 25.97 -8.54
N ASN A 307 -0.79 24.86 -8.62
CA ASN A 307 0.44 24.77 -9.41
C ASN A 307 0.22 24.90 -10.93
N ASN A 308 -0.89 24.37 -11.45
CA ASN A 308 -1.22 24.39 -12.89
C ASN A 308 -2.45 25.28 -13.19
N ASN A 309 -2.97 26.01 -12.19
CA ASN A 309 -4.14 26.88 -12.29
C ASN A 309 -5.38 26.17 -12.87
N THR A 310 -5.53 24.88 -12.56
CA THR A 310 -6.69 24.07 -12.95
C THR A 310 -7.70 24.06 -11.82
N THR A 311 -8.97 24.32 -12.14
CA THR A 311 -10.07 24.18 -11.18
C THR A 311 -10.99 23.07 -11.64
N LEU A 312 -11.17 22.06 -10.80
CA LEU A 312 -12.12 20.99 -11.01
C LEU A 312 -13.40 21.27 -10.22
N GLN A 313 -14.54 21.13 -10.88
CA GLN A 313 -15.86 21.26 -10.27
C GLN A 313 -16.51 19.88 -10.20
N TYR A 314 -16.95 19.52 -9.00
CA TYR A 314 -17.63 18.27 -8.67
C TYR A 314 -19.10 18.62 -8.48
N ILE A 315 -19.98 17.96 -9.23
CA ILE A 315 -21.42 18.22 -9.22
C ILE A 315 -22.15 16.92 -8.95
N ARG A 316 -23.00 16.90 -7.92
CA ARG A 316 -23.77 15.70 -7.56
C ARG A 316 -24.75 15.31 -8.67
N THR A 317 -24.82 14.01 -8.97
CA THR A 317 -25.71 13.43 -9.96
C THR A 317 -26.93 12.76 -9.31
N HIS A 318 -27.86 12.26 -10.13
CA HIS A 318 -29.04 11.53 -9.67
C HIS A 318 -28.73 10.10 -9.18
N ASN A 319 -27.54 9.57 -9.47
CA ASN A 319 -27.10 8.22 -9.08
C ASN A 319 -26.25 8.23 -7.81
N ASP A 320 -26.29 9.32 -7.05
CA ASP A 320 -25.50 9.53 -5.84
C ASP A 320 -23.96 9.47 -6.06
N THR A 321 -23.53 10.07 -7.16
CA THR A 321 -22.12 10.24 -7.55
C THR A 321 -21.81 11.72 -7.79
N LEU A 322 -20.54 12.05 -8.01
CA LEU A 322 -20.05 13.38 -8.34
C LEU A 322 -19.44 13.37 -9.75
N ALA A 323 -20.10 14.07 -10.68
CA ALA A 323 -19.53 14.32 -12.00
C ALA A 323 -18.43 15.38 -11.88
N VAL A 324 -17.23 15.07 -12.40
CA VAL A 324 -16.06 15.94 -12.33
C VAL A 324 -15.85 16.63 -13.66
N ARG A 325 -15.78 17.97 -13.64
CA ARG A 325 -15.59 18.80 -14.83
C ARG A 325 -14.43 19.77 -14.64
N ASN A 326 -13.71 20.01 -15.73
CA ASN A 326 -12.72 21.07 -15.78
C ASN A 326 -13.43 22.42 -15.92
N MET A 327 -13.17 23.39 -15.04
CA MET A 327 -13.75 24.72 -15.19
C MET A 327 -13.08 25.55 -16.29
N ASN A 328 -11.83 25.21 -16.66
CA ASN A 328 -11.14 25.88 -17.75
C ASN A 328 -11.68 25.42 -19.12
N ASP A 329 -12.25 24.22 -19.20
CA ASP A 329 -13.02 23.71 -20.34
C ASP A 329 -14.32 23.04 -19.88
N VAL A 330 -15.38 23.85 -19.80
CA VAL A 330 -16.67 23.45 -19.21
C VAL A 330 -17.36 22.29 -19.96
N GLN A 331 -16.95 21.98 -21.20
CA GLN A 331 -17.48 20.85 -21.97
C GLN A 331 -16.78 19.52 -21.64
N GLU A 332 -15.60 19.57 -21.00
CA GLU A 332 -14.80 18.39 -20.65
C GLU A 332 -15.29 17.76 -19.33
N LYS A 333 -15.99 16.62 -19.44
CA LYS A 333 -16.25 15.73 -18.29
C LYS A 333 -15.03 14.82 -18.12
N LEU A 334 -14.28 15.04 -17.04
CA LEU A 334 -13.07 14.27 -16.73
C LEU A 334 -13.39 12.90 -16.13
N GLY A 335 -14.49 12.80 -15.38
CA GLY A 335 -14.83 11.55 -14.71
C GLY A 335 -16.08 11.64 -13.84
N GLU A 336 -16.28 10.61 -13.05
CA GLU A 336 -17.35 10.49 -12.07
C GLU A 336 -16.82 9.71 -10.86
N VAL A 337 -16.96 10.27 -9.67
CA VAL A 337 -16.43 9.72 -8.41
C VAL A 337 -17.59 9.49 -7.43
N PRO A 338 -17.47 8.61 -6.43
CA PRO A 338 -18.53 8.42 -5.44
C PRO A 338 -18.73 9.68 -4.56
N THR A 339 -19.87 9.77 -3.87
CA THR A 339 -20.12 10.84 -2.88
C THR A 339 -19.35 10.64 -1.58
N SER A 340 -18.80 9.46 -1.34
CA SER A 340 -17.88 9.16 -0.23
C SER A 340 -16.81 8.18 -0.70
N GLY A 341 -15.60 8.31 -0.19
CA GLY A 341 -14.48 7.45 -0.57
C GLY A 341 -13.18 7.92 0.03
N THR A 342 -12.07 7.55 -0.60
CA THR A 342 -10.73 8.02 -0.23
C THR A 342 -10.39 9.34 -0.91
N MET A 343 -9.40 10.05 -0.40
CA MET A 343 -8.86 11.24 -1.06
C MET A 343 -8.28 10.92 -2.44
N ALA A 344 -7.78 9.70 -2.66
CA ALA A 344 -7.38 9.23 -3.98
C ALA A 344 -8.58 9.20 -4.95
N ASP A 345 -9.73 8.66 -4.52
CA ASP A 345 -10.97 8.66 -5.33
C ASP A 345 -11.40 10.10 -5.66
N LEU A 346 -11.41 10.98 -4.65
CA LEU A 346 -11.79 12.38 -4.83
C LEU A 346 -10.90 13.07 -5.88
N LEU A 347 -9.62 12.75 -5.89
CA LEU A 347 -8.63 13.37 -6.77
C LEU A 347 -8.42 12.64 -8.11
N LEU A 348 -9.40 11.83 -8.54
CA LEU A 348 -9.42 11.10 -9.83
C LEU A 348 -8.37 9.98 -9.94
N GLY A 349 -7.90 9.45 -8.81
CA GLY A 349 -6.99 8.31 -8.73
C GLY A 349 -5.51 8.66 -8.85
N ASP A 350 -4.65 7.71 -8.45
CA ASP A 350 -3.21 7.89 -8.34
C ASP A 350 -2.53 8.25 -9.66
N GLU A 351 -3.03 7.70 -10.79
CA GLU A 351 -2.49 7.99 -12.11
C GLU A 351 -2.72 9.45 -12.52
N TYR A 352 -3.92 10.00 -12.26
CA TYR A 352 -4.22 11.40 -12.55
C TYR A 352 -3.35 12.33 -11.69
N ILE A 353 -3.29 12.07 -10.39
CA ILE A 353 -2.51 12.88 -9.45
C ILE A 353 -1.01 12.75 -9.74
N GLY A 354 -0.53 11.54 -10.03
CA GLY A 354 0.84 11.25 -10.44
C GLY A 354 1.22 12.06 -11.67
N ASN A 355 0.40 12.03 -12.73
CA ASN A 355 0.62 12.85 -13.92
C ASN A 355 0.64 14.36 -13.63
N VAL A 356 -0.21 14.85 -12.72
CA VAL A 356 -0.19 16.27 -12.31
C VAL A 356 1.06 16.58 -11.49
N LEU A 357 1.46 15.69 -10.59
CA LEU A 357 2.66 15.79 -9.76
C LEU A 357 3.92 15.80 -10.63
N GLU A 358 4.10 14.83 -11.53
CA GLU A 358 5.28 14.71 -12.41
C GLU A 358 5.50 15.96 -13.27
N LYS A 359 4.43 16.59 -13.75
CA LYS A 359 4.52 17.84 -14.51
C LYS A 359 5.02 19.03 -13.68
N THR A 360 4.88 18.99 -12.36
CA THR A 360 5.23 20.12 -11.48
C THR A 360 6.67 20.14 -10.99
N ALA A 361 7.45 19.05 -11.14
CA ALA A 361 8.85 19.04 -10.72
C ALA A 361 9.71 18.01 -11.48
N GLY A 362 10.98 18.33 -11.66
CA GLY A 362 12.00 17.45 -12.27
C GLY A 362 12.50 16.31 -11.43
N ASN A 363 12.12 16.29 -10.16
CA ASN A 363 12.56 15.34 -9.16
C ASN A 363 11.33 14.92 -8.37
N TRP A 364 11.00 13.64 -8.47
CA TRP A 364 9.86 13.00 -7.80
C TRP A 364 9.86 13.23 -6.28
N ASN A 365 11.03 13.26 -5.65
CA ASN A 365 11.26 13.48 -4.20
C ASN A 365 11.19 14.96 -3.78
N LYS A 366 11.13 15.88 -4.76
CA LYS A 366 10.94 17.32 -4.55
C LYS A 366 9.55 17.79 -4.99
N THR A 367 8.74 16.92 -5.58
CA THR A 367 7.40 17.23 -6.08
C THR A 367 6.48 17.67 -4.95
N ARG A 368 5.73 18.74 -5.22
CA ARG A 368 4.68 19.24 -4.33
C ARG A 368 3.50 19.72 -5.16
N LEU A 369 2.31 19.40 -4.72
CA LEU A 369 1.07 19.87 -5.30
C LEU A 369 0.24 20.55 -4.23
N ASN A 370 0.01 21.84 -4.40
CA ASN A 370 -0.88 22.59 -3.53
C ASN A 370 -2.30 22.50 -4.08
N ILE A 371 -3.19 21.96 -3.25
CA ILE A 371 -4.60 21.80 -3.58
C ILE A 371 -5.42 22.62 -2.60
N MET A 372 -6.44 23.31 -3.09
CA MET A 372 -7.45 23.94 -2.26
C MET A 372 -8.80 23.31 -2.53
N ILE A 373 -9.34 22.61 -1.55
CA ILE A 373 -10.72 22.14 -1.57
C ILE A 373 -11.60 23.26 -1.03
N LYS A 374 -12.64 23.59 -1.79
CA LYS A 374 -13.58 24.67 -1.54
C LYS A 374 -14.99 24.12 -1.57
N HIS A 375 -15.65 24.22 -0.42
CA HIS A 375 -17.07 23.96 -0.25
C HIS A 375 -17.70 25.15 0.46
N LYS A 376 -18.74 25.77 -0.11
CA LYS A 376 -19.38 27.01 0.41
C LYS A 376 -18.36 28.05 0.91
N ASP A 377 -18.25 28.28 2.22
CA ASP A 377 -17.29 29.19 2.86
C ASP A 377 -16.05 28.48 3.46
N GLU A 378 -16.06 27.16 3.52
CA GLU A 378 -15.01 26.33 4.11
C GLU A 378 -13.88 26.02 3.12
N ARG A 379 -12.64 26.03 3.61
CA ARG A 379 -11.44 25.85 2.79
C ARG A 379 -10.43 24.93 3.45
N TRP A 380 -10.03 23.89 2.73
CA TRP A 380 -8.91 23.02 3.09
C TRP A 380 -7.77 23.25 2.12
N ARG A 381 -6.66 23.81 2.60
CA ARG A 381 -5.43 23.98 1.83
C ARG A 381 -4.49 22.83 2.15
N ILE A 382 -4.24 22.00 1.15
CA ILE A 382 -3.53 20.75 1.28
C ILE A 382 -2.22 20.86 0.51
N HIS A 383 -1.11 20.66 1.22
CA HIS A 383 0.19 20.45 0.62
C HIS A 383 0.38 18.94 0.41
N LEU A 384 0.19 18.47 -0.83
CA LEU A 384 0.55 17.10 -1.20
C LEU A 384 2.04 17.05 -1.55
N ALA A 385 2.77 16.10 -0.98
CA ALA A 385 4.17 15.90 -1.31
C ALA A 385 4.54 14.41 -1.25
N ASN A 386 5.48 14.02 -2.10
CA ASN A 386 6.18 12.76 -1.93
C ASN A 386 7.23 12.95 -0.81
N TYR A 387 7.04 12.28 0.32
CA TYR A 387 7.80 12.52 1.57
C TYR A 387 7.71 13.97 2.05
N PRO A 388 6.65 14.36 2.78
CA PRO A 388 6.50 15.73 3.30
C PRO A 388 7.50 16.10 4.41
N TYR A 389 8.07 15.11 5.09
CA TYR A 389 8.89 15.32 6.28
C TYR A 389 10.37 15.00 6.05
N ARG A 390 11.25 15.69 6.78
CA ARG A 390 12.71 15.51 6.75
C ARG A 390 13.27 15.34 8.15
N LEU A 391 14.38 14.62 8.26
CA LEU A 391 15.09 14.42 9.51
C LEU A 391 16.27 15.38 9.62
N GLU A 392 16.33 16.07 10.76
CA GLU A 392 17.49 16.84 11.22
C GLU A 392 18.08 16.11 12.43
N PHE A 393 19.41 16.00 12.47
CA PHE A 393 20.15 15.31 13.52
C PHE A 393 21.05 16.31 14.23
N GLU A 394 20.89 16.44 15.54
CA GLU A 394 21.66 17.34 16.39
C GLU A 394 21.84 16.69 17.76
N ASP A 395 23.08 16.71 18.29
CA ASP A 395 23.43 16.23 19.63
C ASP A 395 22.91 14.81 20.00
N GLY A 396 22.84 13.90 19.03
CA GLY A 396 22.38 12.52 19.26
C GLY A 396 20.87 12.32 19.16
N GLU A 397 20.12 13.37 18.79
CA GLU A 397 18.66 13.35 18.68
C GLU A 397 18.21 13.69 17.26
N TRP A 398 17.11 13.09 16.82
CA TRP A 398 16.48 13.40 15.55
C TRP A 398 15.20 14.21 15.74
N THR A 399 15.06 15.28 14.97
CA THR A 399 13.84 16.07 14.87
C THR A 399 13.23 15.87 13.48
N VAL A 400 11.94 15.57 13.45
CA VAL A 400 11.17 15.50 12.20
C VAL A 400 10.67 16.90 11.86
N MET A 401 11.03 17.40 10.68
CA MET A 401 10.70 18.74 10.21
C MET A 401 9.74 18.68 9.02
N SER A 402 8.69 19.50 9.06
CA SER A 402 7.82 19.74 7.90
C SER A 402 8.55 20.53 6.83
N LYS A 403 8.65 19.97 5.63
CA LYS A 403 9.23 20.68 4.48
C LYS A 403 8.38 21.89 4.07
N ALA A 404 7.05 21.78 4.19
CA ALA A 404 6.12 22.84 3.80
C ALA A 404 6.14 24.01 4.79
N PHE A 405 6.09 23.71 6.08
CA PHE A 405 5.96 24.73 7.13
C PHE A 405 7.29 25.13 7.78
N LYS A 406 8.35 24.33 7.59
CA LYS A 406 9.66 24.48 8.24
C LYS A 406 9.56 24.50 9.77
N THR A 407 8.66 23.68 10.31
CA THR A 407 8.41 23.54 11.74
C THR A 407 8.60 22.08 12.17
N PRO A 408 8.96 21.83 13.44
CA PRO A 408 8.97 20.49 14.00
C PRO A 408 7.59 19.84 13.93
N VAL A 409 7.55 18.55 13.67
CA VAL A 409 6.36 17.70 13.75
C VAL A 409 6.30 17.14 15.16
N THR A 410 5.23 17.46 15.90
CA THR A 410 5.05 17.03 17.29
C THR A 410 4.30 15.70 17.42
N GLU A 411 3.61 15.29 16.36
CA GLU A 411 2.93 14.00 16.29
C GLU A 411 3.94 12.85 16.32
N ALA A 412 3.60 11.78 17.04
CA ALA A 412 4.41 10.58 17.11
C ALA A 412 4.32 9.82 15.78
N LEU A 413 5.47 9.65 15.12
CA LEU A 413 5.62 8.91 13.88
C LEU A 413 6.37 7.60 14.17
N PRO A 414 6.00 6.48 13.52
CA PRO A 414 6.65 5.19 13.73
C PRO A 414 8.01 5.13 13.02
N LEU A 415 9.01 5.83 13.56
CA LEU A 415 10.36 5.85 13.03
C LEU A 415 11.13 4.59 13.38
N MET A 416 11.91 4.11 12.40
CA MET A 416 12.74 2.92 12.48
C MET A 416 14.17 3.25 12.10
N ALA A 417 15.15 2.56 12.69
CA ALA A 417 16.57 2.66 12.36
C ALA A 417 17.14 1.30 11.93
N ILE A 418 18.06 1.32 10.98
CA ILE A 418 18.84 0.15 10.51
C ILE A 418 20.33 0.47 10.68
N ASP A 419 21.10 -0.46 11.22
CA ASP A 419 22.56 -0.38 11.26
C ASP A 419 23.15 -0.73 9.90
N LEU A 420 23.93 0.18 9.33
CA LEU A 420 24.57 -0.01 8.04
C LEU A 420 25.90 -0.79 8.14
N GLU A 421 26.42 -1.12 9.33
CA GLU A 421 27.74 -1.76 9.50
C GLU A 421 27.73 -3.29 9.69
N ILE A 422 26.72 -3.86 10.35
CA ILE A 422 26.70 -5.28 10.76
C ILE A 422 26.24 -6.20 9.61
N ASP A 423 25.06 -5.93 9.01
CA ASP A 423 24.47 -6.72 7.91
C ASP A 423 23.90 -5.84 6.77
N GLY A 424 24.34 -4.58 6.69
CA GLY A 424 23.83 -3.62 5.72
C GLY A 424 22.33 -3.37 5.87
N ILE A 425 21.62 -3.17 4.76
CA ILE A 425 20.21 -2.74 4.75
C ILE A 425 19.20 -3.88 5.02
N LYS A 426 19.69 -5.11 5.23
CA LYS A 426 18.87 -6.32 5.35
C LYS A 426 18.25 -6.53 6.73
N SER A 427 18.78 -5.90 7.78
CA SER A 427 18.30 -6.13 9.14
C SER A 427 16.87 -5.61 9.33
N THR A 428 16.09 -6.31 10.16
CA THR A 428 14.85 -5.75 10.70
C THR A 428 15.20 -4.49 11.47
N GLY A 429 14.65 -3.34 11.05
CA GLY A 429 14.90 -2.08 11.74
C GLY A 429 14.38 -2.12 13.18
N ILE A 430 14.98 -1.31 14.04
CA ILE A 430 14.55 -1.10 15.42
C ILE A 430 13.73 0.19 15.52
N ALA A 431 12.73 0.22 16.39
CA ALA A 431 11.95 1.43 16.61
C ALA A 431 12.77 2.48 17.37
N LEU A 432 12.67 3.76 16.97
CA LEU A 432 13.24 4.84 17.77
C LEU A 432 12.34 5.17 18.95
N GLU A 433 12.95 5.65 20.04
CA GLU A 433 12.22 6.13 21.21
C GLU A 433 11.91 7.63 21.06
N GLN A 434 10.65 8.02 21.28
CA GLN A 434 10.27 9.44 21.28
C GLN A 434 10.40 10.03 22.70
N THR A 435 11.14 11.12 22.80
CA THR A 435 11.30 11.92 24.01
C THR A 435 10.03 12.74 24.32
N SER A 436 9.92 13.26 25.54
CA SER A 436 8.81 14.15 25.92
C SER A 436 8.76 15.47 25.14
N GLU A 437 9.85 15.85 24.48
CA GLU A 437 9.94 17.04 23.63
C GLU A 437 9.57 16.75 22.16
N GLY A 438 9.18 15.52 21.84
CA GLY A 438 8.79 15.09 20.49
C GLY A 438 9.96 14.72 19.57
N LYS A 439 11.20 14.78 20.06
CA LYS A 439 12.41 14.31 19.37
C LYS A 439 12.59 12.80 19.51
N TYR A 440 13.43 12.21 18.66
CA TYR A 440 13.67 10.78 18.61
C TYR A 440 15.12 10.44 18.97
N ILE A 441 15.32 9.33 19.66
CA ILE A 441 16.65 8.79 20.01
C ILE A 441 16.73 7.30 19.67
N LEU A 442 17.95 6.80 19.49
CA LEU A 442 18.18 5.36 19.38
C LEU A 442 17.92 4.69 20.72
N PRO A 443 17.27 3.51 20.75
CA PRO A 443 17.12 2.74 21.96
C PRO A 443 18.48 2.23 22.44
N ALA A 444 18.57 1.88 23.72
CA ALA A 444 19.83 1.50 24.37
C ALA A 444 20.56 0.31 23.70
N GLU A 445 19.82 -0.59 23.06
CA GLU A 445 20.34 -1.75 22.32
C GLU A 445 21.10 -1.40 21.04
N ALA A 446 20.93 -0.17 20.53
CA ALA A 446 21.65 0.38 19.38
C ALA A 446 22.64 1.49 19.75
N ALA A 447 23.00 1.57 21.03
CA ALA A 447 23.89 2.62 21.53
C ALA A 447 25.32 2.54 20.96
N ASP A 448 25.72 1.42 20.36
CA ASP A 448 27.03 1.20 19.73
C ASP A 448 27.03 1.38 18.19
N TRP A 449 25.87 1.68 17.59
CA TRP A 449 25.76 1.89 16.14
C TRP A 449 26.46 3.18 15.71
N ASN A 450 27.12 3.13 14.54
CA ASN A 450 27.88 4.26 14.00
C ASN A 450 27.20 4.90 12.80
N ASN A 451 26.69 4.08 11.88
CA ASN A 451 26.06 4.53 10.64
C ASN A 451 24.67 3.95 10.57
N VAL A 452 23.65 4.81 10.53
CA VAL A 452 22.25 4.36 10.57
C VAL A 452 21.47 4.91 9.40
N LEU A 453 20.56 4.10 8.86
CA LEU A 453 19.49 4.57 7.98
C LEU A 453 18.21 4.70 8.79
N ILE A 454 17.64 5.90 8.86
CA ILE A 454 16.37 6.15 9.55
C ILE A 454 15.28 6.37 8.53
N TYR A 455 14.14 5.72 8.75
CA TYR A 455 12.95 5.80 7.91
C TYR A 455 11.68 5.74 8.75
N CYS A 456 10.53 6.06 8.14
CA CYS A 456 9.21 5.86 8.77
C CYS A 456 8.60 4.55 8.30
N LYS A 457 8.03 3.76 9.22
CA LYS A 457 7.32 2.52 8.89
C LYS A 457 6.21 2.77 7.87
N ASP A 458 5.50 3.88 8.01
CA ASP A 458 4.51 4.34 7.05
C ASP A 458 5.20 4.91 5.80
N LYS A 459 5.00 4.25 4.66
CA LYS A 459 5.63 4.58 3.38
C LYS A 459 5.32 6.02 2.96
N GLY A 460 6.33 6.73 2.46
CA GLY A 460 6.10 8.06 1.86
C GLY A 460 5.92 9.20 2.84
N VAL A 461 6.05 8.97 4.14
CA VAL A 461 5.82 9.97 5.20
C VAL A 461 7.09 10.76 5.50
N VAL A 462 8.15 10.10 5.95
CA VAL A 462 9.47 10.71 6.23
C VAL A 462 10.48 10.20 5.21
N TYR A 463 11.19 11.13 4.55
CA TYR A 463 12.20 10.75 3.57
C TYR A 463 13.32 9.98 4.29
N PRO A 464 13.60 8.72 3.88
CA PRO A 464 14.65 7.93 4.52
C PRO A 464 15.99 8.65 4.39
N LYS A 465 16.82 8.58 5.42
CA LYS A 465 18.12 9.27 5.40
C LYS A 465 19.14 8.56 6.24
N ALA A 466 20.34 8.42 5.68
CA ALA A 466 21.48 7.89 6.39
C ALA A 466 22.19 8.97 7.22
N PHE A 467 22.67 8.58 8.39
CA PHE A 467 23.38 9.43 9.33
C PHE A 467 24.61 8.72 9.86
N GLU A 468 25.74 9.42 9.83
CA GLU A 468 26.95 9.05 10.57
C GLU A 468 26.80 9.67 11.98
N ILE A 469 26.49 8.83 12.97
CA ILE A 469 26.33 9.22 14.38
C ILE A 469 27.71 9.31 15.05
N ARG A 470 28.63 8.44 14.65
CA ARG A 470 29.99 8.34 15.16
C ARG A 470 30.94 7.98 14.03
N GLU A 471 32.20 8.38 14.16
CA GLU A 471 33.24 8.05 13.18
C GLU A 471 33.45 6.53 13.14
N GLY A 472 32.93 5.92 12.07
CA GLY A 472 32.93 4.47 11.85
C GLY A 472 34.06 4.00 10.94
N ARG A 473 34.10 2.69 10.67
CA ARG A 473 35.12 2.09 9.81
C ARG A 473 34.74 2.29 8.35
N LYS A 474 35.39 3.23 7.65
CA LYS A 474 35.14 3.44 6.21
C LYS A 474 35.65 2.26 5.39
N ARG A 475 34.74 1.39 4.93
CA ARG A 475 35.06 0.38 3.90
C ARG A 475 35.31 1.11 2.59
N ASN A 476 36.37 0.76 1.85
CA ASN A 476 36.55 1.27 0.50
C ASN A 476 35.64 0.49 -0.46
N ILE A 477 34.34 0.78 -0.39
CA ILE A 477 33.32 0.06 -1.15
C ILE A 477 33.50 0.25 -2.67
N VAL A 478 34.00 1.41 -3.12
CA VAL A 478 34.22 1.69 -4.54
C VAL A 478 35.26 0.72 -5.12
N ASP A 479 36.45 0.62 -4.53
CA ASP A 479 37.47 -0.33 -4.98
C ASP A 479 36.95 -1.78 -4.97
N MET A 480 36.17 -2.13 -3.95
CA MET A 480 35.56 -3.47 -3.84
C MET A 480 34.53 -3.75 -4.93
N LEU A 481 33.84 -2.73 -5.45
CA LEU A 481 32.90 -2.85 -6.56
C LEU A 481 33.62 -2.83 -7.92
N GLU A 482 34.70 -2.05 -8.04
CA GLU A 482 35.49 -1.94 -9.25
C GLU A 482 36.23 -3.24 -9.58
N ASP A 483 36.94 -3.81 -8.61
CA ASP A 483 37.76 -5.02 -8.83
C ASP A 483 37.06 -6.30 -8.33
N GLY A 484 35.83 -6.17 -7.82
CA GLY A 484 35.05 -7.27 -7.28
C GLY A 484 34.59 -8.27 -8.34
N SER A 485 34.63 -9.56 -7.99
CA SER A 485 33.96 -10.60 -8.75
C SER A 485 32.43 -10.52 -8.61
N PHE A 486 31.73 -11.24 -9.48
CA PHE A 486 30.26 -11.29 -9.47
C PHE A 486 29.70 -11.64 -8.08
N MET A 487 28.78 -10.82 -7.58
CA MET A 487 28.12 -11.01 -6.28
C MET A 487 29.08 -11.19 -5.09
N ASN A 488 30.26 -10.54 -5.15
CA ASN A 488 31.12 -10.34 -4.00
C ASN A 488 30.36 -9.60 -2.88
N PRO A 489 30.92 -9.50 -1.65
CA PRO A 489 30.20 -8.86 -0.53
C PRO A 489 29.67 -7.46 -0.86
N ALA A 490 30.46 -6.60 -1.53
CA ALA A 490 30.02 -5.24 -1.87
C ALA A 490 28.87 -5.23 -2.90
N TRP A 491 28.96 -6.03 -3.97
CA TRP A 491 27.89 -6.14 -4.96
C TRP A 491 26.61 -6.74 -4.36
N ARG A 492 26.75 -7.68 -3.43
CA ARG A 492 25.62 -8.23 -2.68
C ARG A 492 24.92 -7.16 -1.87
N ASP A 493 25.66 -6.33 -1.14
CA ASP A 493 25.10 -5.24 -0.36
C ASP A 493 24.31 -4.26 -1.25
N VAL A 494 24.82 -3.95 -2.45
CA VAL A 494 24.16 -3.09 -3.45
C VAL A 494 22.87 -3.72 -3.98
N VAL A 495 22.91 -4.99 -4.41
CA VAL A 495 21.73 -5.71 -4.93
C VAL A 495 20.65 -5.86 -3.85
N GLU A 496 21.04 -6.29 -2.64
CA GLU A 496 20.11 -6.44 -1.53
C GLU A 496 19.51 -5.09 -1.09
N ALA A 497 20.29 -4.01 -1.14
CA ALA A 497 19.79 -2.66 -0.90
C ALA A 497 18.80 -2.19 -1.99
N PHE A 498 19.02 -2.57 -3.25
CA PHE A 498 18.11 -2.27 -4.35
C PHE A 498 16.78 -3.01 -4.22
N ASP A 499 16.82 -4.29 -3.85
CA ASP A 499 15.63 -5.10 -3.55
C ASP A 499 14.86 -4.53 -2.36
N ARG A 500 15.56 -4.16 -1.29
CA ARG A 500 14.92 -3.60 -0.09
C ARG A 500 14.31 -2.23 -0.36
N ALA A 501 14.98 -1.37 -1.12
CA ALA A 501 14.47 -0.06 -1.49
C ALA A 501 13.18 -0.19 -2.33
N GLU A 502 13.10 -1.17 -3.23
CA GLU A 502 11.86 -1.45 -3.96
C GLU A 502 10.74 -1.96 -3.03
N GLU A 503 11.01 -2.95 -2.18
CA GLU A 503 10.02 -3.52 -1.23
C GLU A 503 9.42 -2.42 -0.33
N MET A 504 10.27 -1.52 0.14
CA MET A 504 9.91 -0.43 1.04
C MET A 504 9.46 0.84 0.30
N GLU A 505 9.49 0.85 -1.03
CA GLU A 505 9.24 2.00 -1.90
C GLU A 505 10.07 3.23 -1.52
N TRP A 506 11.31 3.01 -1.10
CA TRP A 506 12.25 4.07 -0.80
C TRP A 506 12.84 4.66 -2.09
N PRO A 507 13.06 5.97 -2.13
CA PRO A 507 13.87 6.58 -3.17
C PRO A 507 15.27 5.98 -3.17
N TYR A 508 15.78 5.60 -4.34
CA TYR A 508 17.11 4.97 -4.40
C TYR A 508 18.24 5.92 -3.98
N ASP A 509 18.05 7.24 -4.13
CA ASP A 509 18.99 8.27 -3.65
C ASP A 509 19.01 8.45 -2.12
N ALA A 510 18.06 7.84 -1.40
CA ALA A 510 18.07 7.80 0.06
C ALA A 510 19.02 6.72 0.62
N VAL A 511 19.45 5.79 -0.22
CA VAL A 511 20.23 4.61 0.17
C VAL A 511 21.69 4.81 -0.22
N PRO A 512 22.64 4.91 0.75
CA PRO A 512 24.00 5.37 0.47
C PRO A 512 24.77 4.58 -0.59
N CYS A 513 24.66 3.25 -0.59
CA CYS A 513 25.37 2.41 -1.56
C CYS A 513 24.78 2.51 -2.98
N LEU A 514 23.51 2.88 -3.12
CA LEU A 514 22.86 3.15 -4.41
C LEU A 514 23.12 4.59 -4.88
N ASP A 515 23.02 5.58 -3.98
CA ASP A 515 23.27 6.99 -4.28
C ASP A 515 24.68 7.20 -4.85
N MET A 516 25.67 6.49 -4.31
CA MET A 516 27.05 6.51 -4.80
C MET A 516 27.19 6.06 -6.27
N LEU A 517 26.31 5.18 -6.77
CA LEU A 517 26.36 4.75 -8.17
C LEU A 517 26.03 5.90 -9.13
N SER A 518 25.32 6.94 -8.67
CA SER A 518 24.89 8.07 -9.50
C SER A 518 26.05 8.82 -10.17
N ASP A 519 27.25 8.78 -9.60
CA ASP A 519 28.45 9.46 -10.08
C ASP A 519 29.44 8.51 -10.79
N LEU A 520 29.15 7.21 -10.84
CA LEU A 520 30.09 6.16 -11.28
C LEU A 520 29.49 5.34 -12.45
N PRO A 521 29.53 5.84 -13.70
CA PRO A 521 28.87 5.23 -14.85
C PRO A 521 29.32 3.80 -15.15
N SER A 522 30.60 3.49 -14.96
CA SER A 522 31.09 2.12 -15.13
C SER A 522 30.54 1.15 -14.08
N LEU A 523 30.25 1.63 -12.86
CA LEU A 523 29.61 0.81 -11.84
C LEU A 523 28.11 0.63 -12.14
N LEU A 524 27.41 1.63 -12.68
CA LEU A 524 26.04 1.47 -13.15
C LEU A 524 25.92 0.39 -14.24
N TYR A 525 26.86 0.36 -15.18
CA TYR A 525 26.92 -0.68 -16.22
C TYR A 525 27.16 -2.08 -15.63
N LYS A 526 28.10 -2.21 -14.68
CA LYS A 526 28.32 -3.46 -13.93
C LYS A 526 27.11 -3.87 -13.09
N PHE A 527 26.41 -2.92 -12.50
CA PHE A 527 25.21 -3.17 -11.72
C PHE A 527 24.09 -3.72 -12.60
N ALA A 528 23.86 -3.11 -13.77
CA ALA A 528 22.92 -3.61 -14.76
C ALA A 528 23.26 -5.04 -15.22
N PHE A 529 24.55 -5.39 -15.30
CA PHE A 529 24.97 -6.77 -15.59
C PHE A 529 24.58 -7.75 -14.47
N HIS A 530 24.71 -7.36 -13.19
CA HIS A 530 24.24 -8.18 -12.08
C HIS A 530 22.73 -8.43 -12.17
N GLU A 531 21.93 -7.38 -12.37
CA GLU A 531 20.48 -7.49 -12.54
C GLU A 531 20.09 -8.36 -13.75
N PHE A 532 20.78 -8.21 -14.88
CA PHE A 532 20.58 -9.04 -16.05
C PHE A 532 20.83 -10.52 -15.77
N MET A 533 21.95 -10.85 -15.11
CA MET A 533 22.30 -12.23 -14.78
C MET A 533 21.33 -12.85 -13.77
N LEU A 534 20.94 -12.09 -12.73
CA LEU A 534 19.95 -12.56 -11.75
C LEU A 534 18.58 -12.83 -12.40
N SER A 535 18.21 -12.04 -13.41
CA SER A 535 16.98 -12.26 -14.18
C SER A 535 16.93 -13.60 -14.93
N GLN A 536 18.09 -14.23 -15.16
CA GLN A 536 18.16 -15.52 -15.86
C GLN A 536 17.67 -16.67 -14.97
N VAL A 537 17.78 -16.52 -13.64
CA VAL A 537 17.28 -17.50 -12.66
C VAL A 537 15.82 -17.25 -12.32
N ASP A 538 15.46 -15.99 -12.05
CA ASP A 538 14.11 -15.62 -11.61
C ASP A 538 13.09 -15.58 -12.76
N GLY A 539 13.55 -15.56 -14.01
CA GLY A 539 12.72 -15.58 -15.21
C GLY A 539 12.12 -14.24 -15.62
N ASP A 540 12.33 -13.17 -14.86
CA ASP A 540 11.67 -11.88 -15.04
C ASP A 540 12.61 -10.74 -15.48
N THR A 541 13.14 -10.87 -16.70
CA THR A 541 14.01 -9.85 -17.31
C THR A 541 13.28 -8.51 -17.52
N SER A 542 11.97 -8.53 -17.77
CA SER A 542 11.16 -7.33 -17.98
C SER A 542 11.03 -6.49 -16.70
N HIS A 543 10.76 -7.13 -15.56
CA HIS A 543 10.71 -6.46 -14.26
C HIS A 543 12.07 -5.87 -13.88
N ARG A 544 13.18 -6.60 -14.07
CA ARG A 544 14.53 -6.10 -13.82
C ARG A 544 14.87 -4.87 -14.67
N LEU A 545 14.45 -4.88 -15.95
CA LEU A 545 14.58 -3.72 -16.84
C LEU A 545 13.75 -2.52 -16.34
N GLU A 546 12.51 -2.75 -15.90
CA GLU A 546 11.63 -1.72 -15.33
C GLU A 546 12.23 -1.07 -14.08
N ARG A 547 12.79 -1.87 -13.18
CA ARG A 547 13.43 -1.38 -11.96
C ARG A 547 14.69 -0.55 -12.25
N LEU A 548 15.56 -1.02 -13.14
CA LEU A 548 16.71 -0.24 -13.60
C LEU A 548 16.25 1.06 -14.26
N PHE A 549 15.17 1.04 -15.03
CA PHE A 549 14.60 2.26 -15.61
C PHE A 549 14.16 3.26 -14.53
N LYS A 550 13.48 2.81 -13.46
CA LYS A 550 13.10 3.66 -12.32
C LYS A 550 14.31 4.26 -11.59
N LEU A 551 15.41 3.50 -11.44
CA LEU A 551 16.65 3.94 -10.80
C LEU A 551 17.17 5.27 -11.33
N GLN A 552 17.04 5.50 -12.64
CA GLN A 552 17.56 6.70 -13.31
C GLN A 552 16.95 8.01 -12.78
N ALA A 553 15.66 7.96 -12.37
CA ALA A 553 14.93 9.13 -11.93
C ALA A 553 15.39 9.61 -10.55
N ASP A 554 15.65 8.68 -9.62
CA ASP A 554 16.11 9.00 -8.27
C ASP A 554 17.57 9.45 -8.26
N LEU A 555 18.42 8.73 -9.00
CA LEU A 555 19.87 8.97 -9.08
C LEU A 555 20.28 10.06 -10.10
N ALA A 556 19.29 10.76 -10.68
CA ALA A 556 19.46 11.87 -11.61
C ALA A 556 20.42 11.60 -12.79
N PHE A 557 20.21 10.48 -13.48
CA PHE A 557 20.86 10.19 -14.75
C PHE A 557 19.89 9.62 -15.78
N GLN A 558 20.36 9.35 -16.99
CA GLN A 558 19.65 8.56 -17.99
C GLN A 558 20.58 7.50 -18.56
N TRP A 559 20.07 6.29 -18.77
CA TRP A 559 20.85 5.15 -19.26
C TRP A 559 21.51 5.40 -20.62
N PHE A 560 20.91 6.24 -21.46
CA PHE A 560 21.51 6.61 -22.76
C PHE A 560 22.70 7.58 -22.65
N TRP A 561 23.04 8.05 -21.44
CA TRP A 561 24.26 8.84 -21.20
C TRP A 561 25.51 7.97 -21.05
N LEU A 562 25.37 6.66 -20.98
CA LEU A 562 26.50 5.75 -20.95
C LEU A 562 27.20 5.79 -22.32
N GLY A 563 28.47 6.19 -22.34
CA GLY A 563 29.28 6.21 -23.54
C GLY A 563 30.10 4.93 -23.72
N ASP A 564 30.80 4.82 -24.85
CA ASP A 564 31.66 3.68 -25.18
C ASP A 564 32.76 3.41 -24.13
N LEU A 565 33.23 4.46 -23.45
CA LEU A 565 34.24 4.34 -22.38
C LEU A 565 33.68 3.74 -21.09
N ASP A 566 32.37 3.91 -20.86
CA ASP A 566 31.66 3.35 -19.71
C ASP A 566 31.28 1.88 -19.99
N ARG A 567 30.94 1.57 -21.25
CA ARG A 567 30.50 0.27 -21.78
C ARG A 567 31.62 -0.54 -22.42
N ASN A 568 32.54 -1.00 -21.61
CA ASN A 568 33.66 -1.76 -22.11
C ASN A 568 33.58 -3.21 -21.63
N HIS A 569 33.60 -4.17 -22.55
CA HIS A 569 33.68 -5.61 -22.23
C HIS A 569 34.77 -5.94 -21.20
N SER A 570 35.93 -5.27 -21.28
CA SER A 570 37.01 -5.47 -20.30
C SER A 570 36.60 -5.15 -18.86
N LYS A 571 35.58 -4.31 -18.66
CA LYS A 571 35.01 -4.00 -17.33
C LYS A 571 34.19 -5.15 -16.77
N LEU A 572 33.62 -6.02 -17.61
CA LEU A 572 32.83 -7.18 -17.18
C LEU A 572 33.65 -8.46 -17.02
N ALA A 573 34.90 -8.48 -17.51
CA ALA A 573 35.74 -9.67 -17.50
C ALA A 573 35.90 -10.30 -16.11
N HIS A 574 35.98 -9.49 -15.04
CA HIS A 574 36.07 -9.96 -13.66
C HIS A 574 34.74 -10.49 -13.09
N LEU A 575 33.62 -10.14 -13.72
CA LEU A 575 32.29 -10.62 -13.35
C LEU A 575 31.94 -11.93 -14.08
N MET A 576 32.44 -12.10 -15.30
CA MET A 576 32.22 -13.26 -16.15
C MET A 576 33.22 -14.39 -15.85
N ASP A 577 33.34 -14.75 -14.57
CA ASP A 577 34.22 -15.82 -14.10
C ASP A 577 33.43 -17.11 -13.87
N ALA A 578 33.67 -18.12 -14.71
CA ALA A 578 32.99 -19.42 -14.59
C ALA A 578 33.36 -20.19 -13.31
N ASP A 579 34.49 -19.88 -12.67
CA ASP A 579 34.88 -20.47 -11.39
C ASP A 579 34.09 -19.86 -10.21
N ASN A 580 33.42 -18.73 -10.42
CA ASN A 580 32.51 -18.14 -9.44
C ASN A 580 31.18 -18.91 -9.43
N GLU A 581 30.92 -19.64 -8.35
CA GLU A 581 29.72 -20.50 -8.17
C GLU A 581 28.40 -19.76 -8.42
N LYS A 582 28.28 -18.50 -7.97
CA LYS A 582 27.06 -17.70 -8.15
C LYS A 582 26.86 -17.29 -9.60
N PHE A 583 27.94 -16.86 -10.26
CA PHE A 583 27.89 -16.54 -11.68
C PHE A 583 27.56 -17.79 -12.49
N ASN A 584 28.24 -18.91 -12.23
CA ASN A 584 28.03 -20.17 -12.93
C ASN A 584 26.58 -20.67 -12.80
N THR A 585 25.95 -20.47 -11.65
CA THR A 585 24.52 -20.78 -11.45
C THR A 585 23.63 -19.97 -12.41
N CYS A 586 23.83 -18.65 -12.49
CA CYS A 586 23.06 -17.78 -13.38
C CYS A 586 23.39 -18.05 -14.86
N PHE A 587 24.66 -18.34 -15.15
CA PHE A 587 25.14 -18.67 -16.49
C PHE A 587 24.57 -19.98 -16.99
N THR A 588 24.47 -21.01 -16.14
CA THR A 588 23.84 -22.29 -16.49
C THR A 588 22.35 -22.09 -16.80
N ALA A 589 21.63 -21.33 -15.95
CA ALA A 589 20.23 -21.01 -16.20
C ALA A 589 20.04 -20.24 -17.53
N TRP A 590 20.95 -19.32 -17.83
CA TRP A 590 20.98 -18.62 -19.11
C TRP A 590 21.23 -19.56 -20.31
N ILE A 591 22.17 -20.51 -20.19
CA ILE A 591 22.45 -21.49 -21.25
C ILE A 591 21.20 -22.33 -21.52
N GLU A 592 20.57 -22.88 -20.49
CA GLU A 592 19.35 -23.69 -20.63
C GLU A 592 18.23 -22.90 -21.31
N LYS A 593 18.06 -21.62 -20.94
CA LYS A 593 17.06 -20.73 -21.56
C LYS A 593 17.37 -20.41 -23.02
N THR A 594 18.65 -20.27 -23.37
CA THR A 594 19.09 -19.87 -24.72
C THR A 594 19.15 -21.04 -25.69
N PHE A 595 19.61 -22.20 -25.23
CA PHE A 595 19.93 -23.35 -26.08
C PHE A 595 19.03 -24.57 -25.86
N GLY A 596 18.26 -24.62 -24.77
CA GLY A 596 17.36 -25.73 -24.47
C GLY A 596 18.02 -26.81 -23.60
N SER A 597 18.00 -28.07 -24.08
CA SER A 597 18.45 -29.24 -23.30
C SER A 597 19.96 -29.22 -23.03
N ALA A 598 20.37 -29.72 -21.86
CA ALA A 598 21.77 -29.81 -21.46
C ALA A 598 22.66 -30.63 -22.43
N ASP A 599 22.05 -31.52 -23.22
CA ASP A 599 22.73 -32.37 -24.20
C ASP A 599 23.21 -31.60 -25.45
N ASP A 600 22.68 -30.39 -25.70
CA ASP A 600 23.04 -29.54 -26.84
C ASP A 600 24.08 -28.46 -26.47
N ILE A 601 24.58 -28.46 -25.23
CA ILE A 601 25.53 -27.47 -24.72
C ILE A 601 26.96 -27.87 -25.16
N PRO A 602 27.64 -27.10 -26.03
CA PRO A 602 29.00 -27.43 -26.42
C PRO A 602 30.01 -27.12 -25.29
N THR A 603 30.96 -28.03 -25.05
CA THR A 603 31.79 -28.08 -23.82
C THR A 603 33.29 -27.87 -24.02
N ASP A 604 33.75 -27.52 -25.23
CA ASP A 604 35.16 -27.17 -25.46
C ASP A 604 35.45 -25.68 -25.19
N ASP A 605 36.73 -25.34 -24.97
CA ASP A 605 37.16 -23.98 -24.62
C ASP A 605 36.77 -22.93 -25.70
N GLU A 606 36.77 -23.30 -26.97
CA GLU A 606 36.33 -22.42 -28.06
C GLU A 606 34.82 -22.13 -27.97
N SER A 607 34.03 -23.13 -27.58
CA SER A 607 32.59 -23.00 -27.39
C SER A 607 32.22 -22.20 -26.16
N VAL A 608 32.94 -22.34 -25.04
CA VAL A 608 32.71 -21.52 -23.84
C VAL A 608 32.99 -20.04 -24.15
N ASN A 609 34.06 -19.75 -24.88
CA ASN A 609 34.34 -18.38 -25.33
C ASN A 609 33.24 -17.83 -26.25
N MET A 610 32.70 -18.67 -27.14
CA MET A 610 31.56 -18.29 -28.00
C MET A 610 30.29 -18.04 -27.18
N GLN A 611 30.01 -18.86 -26.15
CA GLN A 611 28.89 -18.67 -25.23
C GLN A 611 29.02 -17.36 -24.45
N MET A 612 30.20 -17.05 -23.92
CA MET A 612 30.48 -15.78 -23.24
C MET A 612 30.28 -14.58 -24.16
N ALA A 613 30.74 -14.67 -25.41
CA ALA A 613 30.50 -13.62 -26.41
C ALA A 613 29.00 -13.45 -26.73
N LEU A 614 28.25 -14.55 -26.80
CA LEU A 614 26.80 -14.49 -27.01
C LEU A 614 26.06 -13.90 -25.80
N LEU A 615 26.44 -14.28 -24.58
CA LEU A 615 25.92 -13.70 -23.34
C LEU A 615 26.13 -12.19 -23.33
N TYR A 616 27.34 -11.75 -23.66
CA TYR A 616 27.66 -10.32 -23.78
C TYR A 616 26.76 -9.63 -24.81
N ASN A 617 26.57 -10.21 -26.00
CA ASN A 617 25.70 -9.63 -27.02
C ASN A 617 24.23 -9.51 -26.56
N GLN A 618 23.74 -10.49 -25.80
CA GLN A 618 22.39 -10.43 -25.22
C GLN A 618 22.30 -9.36 -24.12
N PHE A 619 23.32 -9.24 -23.28
CA PHE A 619 23.40 -8.15 -22.30
C PHE A 619 23.44 -6.77 -22.97
N GLU A 620 24.22 -6.60 -24.05
CA GLU A 620 24.23 -5.37 -24.83
C GLU A 620 22.87 -5.06 -25.46
N SER A 621 22.13 -6.10 -25.86
CA SER A 621 20.75 -5.94 -26.35
C SER A 621 19.80 -5.47 -25.23
N PHE A 622 19.94 -6.02 -24.03
CA PHE A 622 19.21 -5.59 -22.83
C PHE A 622 19.51 -4.13 -22.46
N ILE A 623 20.78 -3.73 -22.52
CA ILE A 623 21.20 -2.34 -22.30
C ILE A 623 20.64 -1.41 -23.37
N SER A 624 20.70 -1.80 -24.65
CA SER A 624 20.14 -1.02 -25.76
C SER A 624 18.62 -0.81 -25.65
N GLU A 625 17.89 -1.81 -25.17
CA GLU A 625 16.47 -1.68 -24.86
C GLU A 625 16.24 -0.67 -23.72
N LEU A 626 17.01 -0.78 -22.63
CA LEU A 626 16.95 0.13 -21.50
C LEU A 626 17.28 1.59 -21.90
N GLU A 627 18.25 1.81 -22.79
CA GLU A 627 18.56 3.12 -23.36
C GLU A 627 17.44 3.66 -24.21
N THR A 628 16.88 2.82 -25.09
CA THR A 628 15.79 3.22 -25.98
C THR A 628 14.59 3.67 -25.14
N LYS A 629 14.31 2.93 -24.06
CA LYS A 629 13.29 3.31 -23.07
C LYS A 629 13.65 4.61 -22.36
N SER A 630 14.88 4.74 -21.86
CA SER A 630 15.41 5.94 -21.20
C SER A 630 15.36 7.19 -22.06
N LYS A 631 15.67 7.08 -23.36
CA LYS A 631 15.63 8.18 -24.33
C LYS A 631 14.20 8.64 -24.60
N ASN A 632 13.25 7.72 -24.56
CA ASN A 632 11.82 7.96 -24.75
C ASN A 632 11.06 8.27 -23.45
N ASP A 633 11.76 8.42 -22.33
CA ASP A 633 11.21 8.89 -21.07
C ASP A 633 10.79 10.38 -21.18
N LYS A 634 9.52 10.62 -21.52
CA LYS A 634 8.95 11.93 -21.80
C LYS A 634 7.68 12.12 -20.98
N THR A 635 7.61 13.23 -20.25
CA THR A 635 6.42 13.59 -19.44
C THR A 635 5.35 14.28 -20.28
N THR A 636 5.72 14.94 -21.38
CA THR A 636 4.79 15.66 -22.26
C THR A 636 5.22 15.55 -23.72
N GLU A 637 4.32 15.08 -24.59
CA GLU A 637 4.61 14.97 -26.03
C GLU A 637 4.64 16.34 -26.73
N THR A 638 3.74 17.25 -26.35
CA THR A 638 3.62 18.59 -26.92
C THR A 638 3.51 19.65 -25.80
N PRO A 639 4.64 20.26 -25.38
CA PRO A 639 4.62 21.29 -24.35
C PRO A 639 3.89 22.56 -24.82
N ASP A 640 3.28 23.28 -23.88
CA ASP A 640 2.60 24.54 -24.18
C ASP A 640 3.59 25.59 -24.72
N VAL A 641 3.18 26.30 -25.78
CA VAL A 641 4.05 27.27 -26.49
C VAL A 641 4.51 28.41 -25.57
N LEU A 642 3.70 28.82 -24.60
CA LEU A 642 4.06 29.85 -23.62
C LEU A 642 5.05 29.30 -22.60
N GLU A 643 4.92 28.03 -22.19
CA GLU A 643 5.88 27.37 -21.30
C GLU A 643 7.25 27.19 -21.95
N VAL A 644 7.28 26.79 -23.23
CA VAL A 644 8.52 26.73 -24.03
C VAL A 644 9.18 28.11 -24.05
N ARG A 645 8.42 29.17 -24.38
CA ARG A 645 8.94 30.55 -24.40
C ARG A 645 9.50 31.01 -23.07
N ARG A 646 8.85 30.64 -21.95
CA ARG A 646 9.32 30.98 -20.60
C ARG A 646 10.64 30.26 -20.25
N ASN A 647 10.83 29.04 -20.76
CA ASN A 647 11.99 28.21 -20.44
C ASN A 647 13.09 28.18 -21.53
N VAL A 648 12.97 28.96 -22.62
CA VAL A 648 13.93 28.98 -23.76
C VAL A 648 15.40 28.96 -23.33
N ARG A 649 15.80 29.78 -22.35
CA ARG A 649 17.20 29.82 -21.90
C ARG A 649 17.66 28.52 -21.24
N ARG A 650 16.79 27.89 -20.45
CA ARG A 650 17.07 26.60 -19.81
C ARG A 650 17.13 25.49 -20.84
N ILE A 651 16.19 25.49 -21.80
CA ILE A 651 16.18 24.55 -22.93
C ILE A 651 17.49 24.66 -23.72
N SER A 652 17.94 25.87 -24.08
CA SER A 652 19.22 26.07 -24.77
C SER A 652 20.41 25.55 -23.96
N LYS A 653 20.47 25.85 -22.64
CA LYS A 653 21.54 25.35 -21.76
C LYS A 653 21.58 23.81 -21.75
N VAL A 654 20.44 23.15 -21.64
CA VAL A 654 20.34 21.68 -21.65
C VAL A 654 20.75 21.11 -23.00
N ARG A 655 20.37 21.76 -24.11
CA ARG A 655 20.78 21.36 -25.46
C ARG A 655 22.29 21.39 -25.60
N ASP A 656 22.94 22.47 -25.16
CA ASP A 656 24.39 22.62 -25.22
C ASP A 656 25.10 21.56 -24.37
N LEU A 657 24.59 21.25 -23.17
CA LEU A 657 25.13 20.20 -22.31
C LEU A 657 25.01 18.80 -22.93
N LEU A 658 23.86 18.48 -23.52
CA LEU A 658 23.65 17.21 -24.24
C LEU A 658 24.58 17.09 -25.44
N LEU A 659 24.71 18.15 -26.24
CA LEU A 659 25.63 18.18 -27.39
C LEU A 659 27.09 17.97 -26.95
N ASN A 660 27.55 18.70 -25.92
CA ASN A 660 28.90 18.54 -25.39
C ASN A 660 29.19 17.11 -24.91
N HIS A 661 28.19 16.44 -24.37
CA HIS A 661 28.32 15.05 -23.94
C HIS A 661 28.41 14.08 -25.12
N ILE A 662 27.55 14.24 -26.13
CA ILE A 662 27.56 13.44 -27.36
C ILE A 662 28.87 13.63 -28.13
N GLU A 663 29.39 14.86 -28.17
CA GLU A 663 30.65 15.21 -28.84
C GLU A 663 31.89 14.81 -28.00
N GLY A 664 31.71 14.32 -26.78
CA GLY A 664 32.81 13.93 -25.88
C GLY A 664 33.62 15.12 -25.33
N VAL A 665 33.10 16.35 -25.42
CA VAL A 665 33.73 17.57 -24.92
C VAL A 665 33.65 17.64 -23.39
N MET A 666 32.49 17.33 -22.82
CA MET A 666 32.28 17.27 -21.37
C MET A 666 31.18 16.25 -21.06
N PRO A 667 31.46 15.18 -20.27
CA PRO A 667 30.44 14.20 -19.92
C PRO A 667 29.42 14.79 -18.95
N LEU A 668 28.14 14.44 -19.13
CA LEU A 668 27.07 14.85 -18.19
C LEU A 668 27.31 14.37 -16.77
N TRP A 669 28.06 13.28 -16.60
CA TRP A 669 28.50 12.74 -15.31
C TRP A 669 29.33 13.74 -14.47
N GLN A 670 29.94 14.75 -15.10
CA GLN A 670 30.68 15.81 -14.38
C GLN A 670 29.79 16.98 -13.93
N VAL A 671 28.51 16.98 -14.31
CA VAL A 671 27.54 17.99 -13.87
C VAL A 671 27.10 17.64 -12.43
N PRO A 672 27.04 18.63 -11.50
CA PRO A 672 26.59 18.38 -10.13
C PRO A 672 25.23 17.68 -10.08
N HIS A 673 25.03 16.77 -9.13
CA HIS A 673 23.81 15.96 -9.00
C HIS A 673 22.51 16.78 -9.02
N ASP A 674 22.44 17.91 -8.29
CA ASP A 674 21.27 18.80 -8.29
C ASP A 674 21.04 19.49 -9.65
N ASP A 675 22.10 19.78 -10.41
CA ASP A 675 22.01 20.36 -11.75
C ASP A 675 21.56 19.31 -12.78
N ARG A 676 21.97 18.05 -12.61
CA ARG A 676 21.47 16.91 -13.41
C ARG A 676 19.96 16.71 -13.21
N LYS A 677 19.46 16.93 -11.99
CA LYS A 677 18.01 16.93 -11.69
C LYS A 677 17.25 18.01 -12.47
N GLU A 678 17.78 19.23 -12.58
CA GLU A 678 17.17 20.29 -13.42
C GLU A 678 17.25 19.94 -14.91
N LEU A 679 18.37 19.37 -15.37
CA LEU A 679 18.55 18.93 -16.75
C LEU A 679 17.47 17.93 -17.15
N LEU A 680 17.28 16.88 -16.35
CA LEU A 680 16.27 15.83 -16.61
C LEU A 680 14.85 16.41 -16.63
N HIS A 681 14.53 17.35 -15.74
CA HIS A 681 13.25 18.05 -15.76
C HIS A 681 12.94 18.66 -17.12
N ILE A 682 13.91 19.42 -17.63
CA ILE A 682 13.78 20.18 -18.86
C ILE A 682 13.76 19.23 -20.05
N TYR A 683 14.62 18.20 -20.06
CA TYR A 683 14.64 17.17 -21.09
C TYR A 683 13.30 16.42 -21.20
N ARG A 684 12.72 15.99 -20.09
CA ARG A 684 11.47 15.21 -20.06
C ARG A 684 10.23 16.03 -20.44
N ASN A 685 10.15 17.29 -20.02
CA ASN A 685 8.98 18.15 -20.26
C ASN A 685 9.04 18.89 -21.61
N PHE A 686 10.23 19.15 -22.12
CA PHE A 686 10.43 19.88 -23.39
C PHE A 686 11.15 19.00 -24.42
N ASN A 687 10.91 17.69 -24.40
CA ASN A 687 11.64 16.73 -25.22
C ASN A 687 11.61 17.05 -26.72
N SER A 688 10.50 17.58 -27.23
CA SER A 688 10.34 17.97 -28.64
C SER A 688 11.30 19.08 -29.10
N GLU A 689 12.02 19.73 -28.19
CA GLU A 689 13.03 20.76 -28.48
C GLU A 689 14.47 20.20 -28.56
N PHE A 690 14.68 18.92 -28.30
CA PHE A 690 15.98 18.23 -28.35
C PHE A 690 15.98 17.17 -29.45
#